data_AF-A0A1E5IUH5-F1
#
_entry.id   AF-A0A1E5IUH5-F1
#
_cell.length_a   1.000
_cell.length_b   1.000
_cell.length_c   1.000
_cell.angle_alpha   90.00
_cell.angle_beta   90.00
_cell.angle_gamma   90.00
#
_symmetry.space_group_name_H-M   'P 1'
#
loop_
_entity.id
_entity.type
_entity.pdbx_description
1 polymer ?
#
loop_
_entity_poly.entity_id
_entity_poly.type
_entity_poly.pdbx_seq_one_letter_code
_entity_poly.pdbx_strand_id
1 'polypeptide(L)'
;MEDNRSQLQKDNDAKRHEDKLKQLAKQSQRRLDAQKRAAQQEENQLKALNENFENELKKAAKDVDASKYKTKSARQLINNFKHRQPIDKAFNNAVKGMFAKKGITPKKSITARFMDIKYNAKSSGKNSFGTAFKSSLNHSIRREKANSQEWWDDCQDLNMFYYDGKYYNNSEFEQIREEVYQTLTTSKDEDINNTSDAENKEAVKKYSKLRNSYKSKLLKLIPEHEEFNEIIKQLEIKDNKLFYSFTPSIQELTEKAKLILFKELDSIDMPDKRRESKKALLDSFISHRDSHIEALTQADDRVLQSTRTTLYVENNLKIPHSNQFVDLDQKQYIDCIRSFYKKNFPDNNLKLCCLHFDESKINPMVNGTYQKELNTGHNLHTIIDAQCNKTGKYNYREKLIEFARKNQSALNEKYGLNFNIPEDTNELTDKEFIEVGQIFQMKYALHLQVNLFKTKYMFNFVDEKNRQKHNYIRSMLEQHLPLELRDFNRQSMLLNTENELKENINTLDHDIQNRKDNITQLDSSVEEKQKEDKKLDKSIESKGEQKKELSSEIFGMLGKKDQLSTDIENLENKALEQALTKVDAWMKKIKNGKNSDGFTALSASAAVKAIDKLAETQPEIAEQVTKTAVTFEEKQEKAIEEHLKISNKVKSNIDYNSDDLKQIEENQKLCIHNKDPQKCRTCSAKGGTGSKFKI
;
A
#
# COMPACT_ATOMS: atom_id res chain seq x y z
N MET A 1 21.74 -69.51 7.85
CA MET A 1 20.33 -69.37 8.32
C MET A 1 20.10 -68.12 9.18
N GLU A 2 21.14 -67.41 9.66
CA GLU A 2 20.99 -66.20 10.49
C GLU A 2 20.68 -64.92 9.69
N ASP A 3 21.13 -64.77 8.44
CA ASP A 3 20.93 -63.54 7.66
C ASP A 3 19.48 -63.29 7.20
N ASN A 4 18.69 -64.34 6.97
CA ASN A 4 17.28 -64.18 6.56
C ASN A 4 16.37 -63.74 7.72
N ARG A 5 16.74 -63.96 8.99
CA ARG A 5 15.95 -63.50 10.15
C ARG A 5 16.12 -61.99 10.38
N SER A 6 17.31 -61.45 10.14
CA SER A 6 17.61 -60.02 10.30
C SER A 6 16.86 -59.14 9.28
N GLN A 7 16.77 -59.60 8.03
CA GLN A 7 16.06 -58.86 6.98
C GLN A 7 14.54 -58.89 7.17
N LEU A 8 13.98 -60.04 7.55
CA LEU A 8 12.54 -60.18 7.84
C LEU A 8 12.10 -59.30 9.02
N GLN A 9 12.99 -59.09 9.99
CA GLN A 9 12.71 -58.23 11.15
C GLN A 9 12.70 -56.74 10.76
N LYS A 10 13.67 -56.30 9.94
CA LYS A 10 13.71 -54.94 9.40
C LYS A 10 12.51 -54.61 8.52
N ASP A 11 12.08 -55.54 7.68
CA ASP A 11 10.92 -55.35 6.80
C ASP A 11 9.62 -55.28 7.62
N ASN A 12 9.50 -56.08 8.69
CA ASN A 12 8.36 -56.02 9.60
C ASN A 12 8.33 -54.72 10.43
N ASP A 13 9.48 -54.21 10.86
CA ASP A 13 9.57 -52.94 11.59
C ASP A 13 9.29 -51.73 10.69
N ALA A 14 9.77 -51.75 9.44
CA ALA A 14 9.43 -50.74 8.43
C ALA A 14 7.92 -50.71 8.15
N LYS A 15 7.29 -51.88 8.02
CA LYS A 15 5.85 -52.00 7.80
C LYS A 15 5.04 -51.50 9.01
N ARG A 16 5.47 -51.82 10.24
CA ARG A 16 4.85 -51.27 11.47
C ARG A 16 5.00 -49.75 11.57
N HIS A 17 6.13 -49.20 11.13
CA HIS A 17 6.35 -47.75 11.11
C HIS A 17 5.43 -47.06 10.07
N GLU A 18 5.30 -47.65 8.88
CA GLU A 18 4.39 -47.17 7.84
C GLU A 18 2.91 -47.20 8.29
N ASP A 19 2.48 -48.28 8.96
CA ASP A 19 1.14 -48.40 9.50
C ASP A 19 0.85 -47.39 10.62
N LYS A 20 1.84 -47.09 11.47
CA LYS A 20 1.77 -46.02 12.48
C LYS A 20 1.62 -44.64 11.83
N LEU A 21 2.38 -44.34 10.79
CA LEU A 21 2.28 -43.08 10.05
C LEU A 21 0.90 -42.94 9.37
N LYS A 22 0.38 -44.01 8.77
CA LYS A 22 -0.98 -44.02 8.19
C LYS A 22 -2.07 -43.82 9.24
N GLN A 23 -1.92 -44.39 10.44
CA GLN A 23 -2.85 -44.15 11.55
C GLN A 23 -2.79 -42.70 12.04
N LEU A 24 -1.59 -42.14 12.23
CA LEU A 24 -1.41 -40.74 12.63
C LEU A 24 -1.97 -39.77 11.59
N ALA A 25 -1.76 -40.02 10.30
CA ALA A 25 -2.34 -39.25 9.21
C ALA A 25 -3.88 -39.31 9.22
N LYS A 26 -4.48 -40.49 9.41
CA LYS A 26 -5.93 -40.65 9.56
C LYS A 26 -6.48 -39.91 10.79
N GLN A 27 -5.75 -39.94 11.91
CA GLN A 27 -6.17 -39.28 13.15
C GLN A 27 -6.08 -37.75 13.04
N SER A 28 -5.04 -37.24 12.38
CA SER A 28 -4.89 -35.82 12.04
C SER A 28 -6.01 -35.36 11.11
N GLN A 29 -6.30 -36.12 10.05
CA GLN A 29 -7.39 -35.82 9.11
C GLN A 29 -8.75 -35.79 9.82
N ARG A 30 -9.04 -36.75 10.71
CA ARG A 30 -10.27 -36.76 11.51
C ARG A 30 -10.39 -35.55 12.43
N ARG A 31 -9.28 -35.08 13.03
CA ARG A 31 -9.26 -33.84 13.82
C ARG A 31 -9.53 -32.61 12.97
N LEU A 32 -8.92 -32.53 11.78
CA LEU A 32 -9.16 -31.46 10.82
C LEU A 32 -10.62 -31.42 10.35
N ASP A 33 -11.21 -32.59 10.04
CA ASP A 33 -12.59 -32.69 9.59
C ASP A 33 -13.61 -32.41 10.72
N ALA A 34 -13.25 -32.69 11.98
CA ALA A 34 -14.04 -32.31 13.15
C ALA A 34 -14.00 -30.79 13.39
N GLN A 35 -12.82 -30.17 13.27
CA GLN A 35 -12.67 -28.72 13.34
C GLN A 35 -13.41 -28.00 12.21
N LYS A 36 -13.33 -28.52 10.97
CA LYS A 36 -14.11 -28.00 9.82
C LYS A 36 -15.62 -28.09 10.07
N ARG A 37 -16.11 -29.19 10.64
CA ARG A 37 -17.54 -29.35 10.96
C ARG A 37 -18.00 -28.41 12.07
N ALA A 38 -17.21 -28.20 13.12
CA ALA A 38 -17.50 -27.24 14.17
C ALA A 38 -17.55 -25.80 13.61
N ALA A 39 -16.57 -25.42 12.80
CA ALA A 39 -16.54 -24.14 12.12
C ALA A 39 -17.75 -23.95 11.17
N GLN A 40 -18.15 -25.00 10.44
CA GLN A 40 -19.31 -24.97 9.56
C GLN A 40 -20.64 -24.82 10.33
N GLN A 41 -20.76 -25.44 11.51
CA GLN A 41 -21.93 -25.29 12.38
C GLN A 41 -22.04 -23.88 12.98
N GLU A 42 -20.92 -23.32 13.46
CA GLU A 42 -20.86 -21.92 13.88
C GLU A 42 -21.18 -20.97 12.71
N GLU A 43 -20.63 -21.22 11.52
CA GLU A 43 -20.91 -20.46 10.31
C GLU A 43 -22.40 -20.51 9.92
N ASN A 44 -23.05 -21.67 10.04
CA ASN A 44 -24.48 -21.83 9.73
C ASN A 44 -25.37 -21.15 10.77
N GLN A 45 -25.03 -21.21 12.06
CA GLN A 45 -25.75 -20.47 13.11
C GLN A 45 -25.59 -18.96 12.94
N LEU A 46 -24.39 -18.49 12.59
CA LEU A 46 -24.14 -17.09 12.26
C LEU A 46 -24.83 -16.65 10.96
N LYS A 47 -24.90 -17.51 9.93
CA LYS A 47 -25.65 -17.24 8.70
C LYS A 47 -27.14 -17.07 8.98
N ALA A 48 -27.74 -17.93 9.80
CA ALA A 48 -29.14 -17.80 10.20
C ALA A 48 -29.41 -16.52 11.02
N LEU A 49 -28.49 -16.16 11.94
CA LEU A 49 -28.59 -14.91 12.70
C LEU A 49 -28.45 -13.67 11.78
N ASN A 50 -27.53 -13.76 10.80
CA ASN A 50 -27.33 -12.71 9.79
C ASN A 50 -28.52 -12.60 8.84
N GLU A 51 -29.11 -13.69 8.36
CA GLU A 51 -30.27 -13.64 7.46
C GLU A 51 -31.49 -13.00 8.12
N ASN A 52 -31.71 -13.24 9.42
CA ASN A 52 -32.75 -12.54 10.19
C ASN A 52 -32.45 -11.04 10.30
N PHE A 53 -31.21 -10.65 10.58
CA PHE A 53 -30.78 -9.25 10.64
C PHE A 53 -30.80 -8.57 9.25
N GLU A 54 -30.49 -9.32 8.19
CA GLU A 54 -30.55 -8.91 6.79
C GLU A 54 -31.99 -8.69 6.31
N ASN A 55 -32.94 -9.51 6.75
CA ASN A 55 -34.35 -9.34 6.44
C ASN A 55 -34.94 -8.12 7.16
N GLU A 56 -34.48 -7.84 8.37
CA GLU A 56 -34.78 -6.57 9.06
C GLU A 56 -34.16 -5.37 8.31
N LEU A 57 -32.90 -5.46 7.88
CA LEU A 57 -32.18 -4.39 7.15
C LEU A 57 -32.67 -4.15 5.71
N LYS A 58 -33.07 -5.19 4.96
CA LYS A 58 -33.64 -5.06 3.61
C LYS A 58 -35.03 -4.42 3.63
N LYS A 59 -35.83 -4.71 4.66
CA LYS A 59 -37.05 -3.93 4.99
C LYS A 59 -36.70 -2.49 5.36
N ALA A 60 -35.50 -2.26 5.88
CA ALA A 60 -35.03 -0.99 6.38
C ALA A 60 -34.34 -0.06 5.34
N ALA A 61 -33.89 -0.61 4.21
CA ALA A 61 -33.22 0.16 3.16
C ALA A 61 -34.19 0.68 2.08
N LYS A 62 -35.39 0.11 1.98
CA LYS A 62 -36.32 0.40 0.88
C LYS A 62 -37.36 1.49 1.14
N ASP A 63 -37.59 1.98 2.38
CA ASP A 63 -38.71 2.92 2.63
C ASP A 63 -38.69 3.75 3.96
N VAL A 64 -37.54 4.10 4.55
CA VAL A 64 -37.54 4.25 6.03
C VAL A 64 -37.70 5.63 6.66
N ASP A 65 -38.83 5.73 7.38
CA ASP A 65 -39.02 6.45 8.63
C ASP A 65 -38.08 5.93 9.75
N ALA A 66 -37.10 6.73 10.14
CA ALA A 66 -36.12 6.43 11.18
C ALA A 66 -36.76 6.05 12.54
N SER A 67 -38.04 6.34 12.77
CA SER A 67 -38.77 5.95 13.99
C SER A 67 -38.84 4.42 14.21
N LYS A 68 -38.73 3.62 13.14
CA LYS A 68 -38.93 2.16 13.17
C LYS A 68 -37.76 1.35 13.75
N TYR A 69 -36.60 1.96 14.02
CA TYR A 69 -35.46 1.24 14.59
C TYR A 69 -35.40 1.32 16.12
N LYS A 70 -35.22 0.16 16.76
CA LYS A 70 -35.18 0.04 18.24
C LYS A 70 -34.04 0.83 18.89
N THR A 71 -32.84 0.86 18.29
CA THR A 71 -31.67 1.50 18.93
C THR A 71 -31.44 2.93 18.44
N LYS A 72 -31.06 3.83 19.36
CA LYS A 72 -30.71 5.22 19.03
C LYS A 72 -29.53 5.33 18.06
N SER A 73 -28.55 4.42 18.18
CA SER A 73 -27.36 4.36 17.33
C SER A 73 -27.71 4.08 15.87
N ALA A 74 -28.60 3.11 15.60
CA ALA A 74 -29.04 2.79 14.25
C ALA A 74 -29.79 3.98 13.63
N ARG A 75 -30.72 4.59 14.38
CA ARG A 75 -31.43 5.80 13.95
C ARG A 75 -30.48 6.93 13.54
N GLN A 76 -29.43 7.17 14.34
CA GLN A 76 -28.43 8.19 14.05
C GLN A 76 -27.63 7.88 12.77
N LEU A 77 -27.25 6.62 12.55
CA LEU A 77 -26.55 6.21 11.33
C LEU A 77 -27.42 6.43 10.08
N ILE A 78 -28.70 6.07 10.15
CA ILE A 78 -29.64 6.22 9.03
C ILE A 78 -29.96 7.68 8.77
N ASN A 79 -30.15 8.50 9.81
CA ASN A 79 -30.25 9.95 9.66
C ASN A 79 -28.99 10.54 9.00
N ASN A 80 -27.80 10.03 9.34
CA ASN A 80 -26.56 10.42 8.67
C ASN A 80 -26.63 10.12 7.16
N PHE A 81 -26.94 8.89 6.77
CA PHE A 81 -27.08 8.53 5.35
C PHE A 81 -28.16 9.35 4.63
N LYS A 82 -29.29 9.65 5.30
CA LYS A 82 -30.43 10.39 4.72
C LYS A 82 -30.11 11.86 4.44
N HIS A 83 -29.36 12.51 5.33
CA HIS A 83 -29.13 13.96 5.29
C HIS A 83 -27.75 14.36 4.76
N ARG A 84 -26.89 13.38 4.44
CA ARG A 84 -25.54 13.62 3.94
C ARG A 84 -25.54 14.19 2.52
N GLN A 85 -24.80 15.26 2.31
CA GLN A 85 -24.49 15.81 0.97
C GLN A 85 -23.46 14.93 0.23
N PRO A 86 -23.47 14.86 -1.12
CA PRO A 86 -22.59 13.99 -1.92
C PRO A 86 -21.14 14.51 -2.04
N ILE A 87 -20.47 14.69 -0.89
CA ILE A 87 -19.13 15.29 -0.79
C ILE A 87 -18.02 14.44 -1.45
N ASP A 88 -18.23 13.13 -1.59
CA ASP A 88 -17.26 12.21 -2.19
C ASP A 88 -17.00 12.52 -3.66
N LYS A 89 -18.07 12.69 -4.45
CA LYS A 89 -17.95 13.01 -5.87
C LYS A 89 -17.19 14.33 -6.04
N ALA A 90 -17.58 15.35 -5.28
CA ALA A 90 -17.00 16.67 -5.39
C ALA A 90 -15.52 16.70 -4.95
N PHE A 91 -15.21 16.10 -3.80
CA PHE A 91 -13.84 16.03 -3.29
C PHE A 91 -12.93 15.19 -4.18
N ASN A 92 -13.33 13.96 -4.52
CA ASN A 92 -12.50 13.04 -5.31
C ASN A 92 -12.20 13.63 -6.71
N ASN A 93 -13.18 14.28 -7.34
CA ASN A 93 -12.97 14.97 -8.62
C ASN A 93 -11.97 16.12 -8.49
N ALA A 94 -12.05 16.91 -7.42
CA ALA A 94 -11.12 17.99 -7.20
C ALA A 94 -9.70 17.47 -6.99
N VAL A 95 -9.51 16.43 -6.18
CA VAL A 95 -8.19 15.82 -5.97
C VAL A 95 -7.66 15.25 -7.28
N LYS A 96 -8.46 14.49 -8.03
CA LYS A 96 -8.08 14.00 -9.36
C LYS A 96 -7.65 15.14 -10.29
N GLY A 97 -8.38 16.25 -10.28
CA GLY A 97 -8.04 17.46 -11.02
C GLY A 97 -6.70 18.09 -10.59
N MET A 98 -6.33 18.00 -9.29
CA MET A 98 -5.03 18.47 -8.81
C MET A 98 -3.86 17.67 -9.39
N PHE A 99 -4.01 16.36 -9.54
CA PHE A 99 -3.01 15.49 -10.19
C PHE A 99 -2.91 15.77 -11.69
N ALA A 100 -4.07 15.83 -12.37
CA ALA A 100 -4.13 16.12 -13.80
C ALA A 100 -3.47 17.48 -14.15
N LYS A 101 -3.78 18.54 -13.39
CA LYS A 101 -3.19 19.87 -13.59
C LYS A 101 -1.67 19.92 -13.41
N LYS A 102 -1.11 19.01 -12.61
CA LYS A 102 0.34 18.92 -12.37
C LYS A 102 1.06 17.98 -13.33
N GLY A 103 0.32 17.23 -14.17
CA GLY A 103 0.90 16.19 -15.03
C GLY A 103 1.53 15.04 -14.25
N ILE A 104 1.04 14.75 -13.03
CA ILE A 104 1.60 13.70 -12.16
C ILE A 104 0.58 12.56 -12.02
N THR A 105 1.03 11.34 -12.25
CA THR A 105 0.25 10.12 -11.94
C THR A 105 0.46 9.75 -10.47
N PRO A 106 -0.60 9.60 -9.66
CA PRO A 106 -0.46 9.16 -8.27
C PRO A 106 0.10 7.74 -8.23
N LYS A 107 0.98 7.45 -7.26
CA LYS A 107 1.45 6.08 -7.00
C LYS A 107 0.30 5.14 -6.66
N LYS A 108 -0.64 5.62 -5.84
CA LYS A 108 -1.83 4.86 -5.43
C LYS A 108 -2.95 5.79 -4.99
N SER A 109 -4.18 5.29 -5.12
CA SER A 109 -5.36 5.86 -4.49
C SER A 109 -5.57 5.24 -3.12
N ILE A 110 -5.72 6.06 -2.09
CA ILE A 110 -5.89 5.60 -0.71
C ILE A 110 -7.21 6.10 -0.13
N THR A 111 -7.75 5.33 0.80
CA THR A 111 -8.88 5.74 1.65
C THR A 111 -8.46 5.70 3.11
N ALA A 112 -9.13 6.47 3.97
CA ALA A 112 -8.93 6.36 5.42
C ALA A 112 -10.27 6.39 6.15
N ARG A 113 -10.29 5.74 7.31
CA ARG A 113 -11.37 5.83 8.28
C ARG A 113 -11.05 6.98 9.23
N PHE A 114 -11.98 7.90 9.37
CA PHE A 114 -11.88 9.00 10.32
C PHE A 114 -13.02 8.91 11.33
N MET A 115 -12.70 8.97 12.62
CA MET A 115 -13.66 8.99 13.71
C MET A 115 -13.42 10.21 14.60
N ASP A 116 -14.51 10.90 14.93
CA ASP A 116 -14.55 11.98 15.92
C ASP A 116 -15.26 11.46 17.16
N ILE A 117 -14.52 11.28 18.25
CA ILE A 117 -15.03 10.72 19.52
C ILE A 117 -15.01 11.82 20.57
N LYS A 118 -16.16 12.09 21.17
CA LYS A 118 -16.35 13.13 22.20
C LYS A 118 -16.49 12.48 23.55
N TYR A 119 -15.51 12.66 24.43
CA TYR A 119 -15.56 12.13 25.79
C TYR A 119 -16.20 13.14 26.72
N ASN A 120 -17.34 12.80 27.29
CA ASN A 120 -18.13 13.70 28.11
C ASN A 120 -17.87 13.47 29.60
N ALA A 121 -18.22 14.47 30.41
CA ALA A 121 -18.16 14.47 31.88
C ALA A 121 -19.12 13.44 32.53
N LYS A 122 -18.88 12.16 32.25
CA LYS A 122 -19.58 11.00 32.78
C LYS A 122 -18.55 10.04 33.37
N SER A 123 -18.91 9.42 34.48
CA SER A 123 -18.12 8.37 35.12
C SER A 123 -18.10 7.07 34.30
N SER A 124 -19.19 6.72 33.62
CA SER A 124 -19.29 5.44 32.90
C SER A 124 -20.14 5.47 31.64
N GLY A 125 -19.99 4.41 30.82
CA GLY A 125 -20.75 4.17 29.61
C GLY A 125 -20.07 4.67 28.33
N LYS A 126 -20.81 4.57 27.21
CA LYS A 126 -20.32 5.00 25.88
C LYS A 126 -19.98 6.49 25.90
N ASN A 127 -18.81 6.84 25.37
CA ASN A 127 -18.32 8.22 25.30
C ASN A 127 -18.16 8.90 26.68
N SER A 128 -18.00 8.12 27.75
CA SER A 128 -17.70 8.63 29.09
C SER A 128 -16.21 8.94 29.22
N PHE A 129 -15.89 9.94 30.04
CA PHE A 129 -14.52 10.19 30.45
C PHE A 129 -14.02 9.07 31.35
N GLY A 130 -14.77 8.70 32.39
CA GLY A 130 -14.31 7.77 33.42
C GLY A 130 -14.05 6.33 32.95
N THR A 131 -14.70 5.86 31.88
CA THR A 131 -14.43 4.51 31.31
C THR A 131 -13.90 4.57 29.89
N ALA A 132 -14.59 5.28 28.99
CA ALA A 132 -14.27 5.19 27.55
C ALA A 132 -13.00 5.97 27.18
N PHE A 133 -12.77 7.15 27.75
CA PHE A 133 -11.54 7.91 27.50
C PHE A 133 -10.33 7.19 28.08
N LYS A 134 -10.38 6.76 29.35
CA LYS A 134 -9.28 6.06 30.01
C LYS A 134 -8.90 4.77 29.25
N SER A 135 -9.89 4.00 28.78
CA SER A 135 -9.65 2.83 27.92
C SER A 135 -9.02 3.19 26.57
N SER A 136 -9.51 4.25 25.91
CA SER A 136 -8.92 4.73 24.66
C SER A 136 -7.49 5.23 24.85
N LEU A 137 -7.25 5.99 25.92
CA LEU A 137 -5.94 6.52 26.26
C LEU A 137 -4.95 5.40 26.56
N ASN A 138 -5.33 4.39 27.36
CA ASN A 138 -4.51 3.19 27.61
C ASN A 138 -4.08 2.52 26.29
N HIS A 139 -5.00 2.40 25.33
CA HIS A 139 -4.70 1.89 23.99
C HIS A 139 -3.74 2.81 23.24
N SER A 140 -4.06 4.10 23.13
CA SER A 140 -3.28 5.08 22.36
C SER A 140 -1.87 5.31 22.90
N ILE A 141 -1.63 5.17 24.20
CA ILE A 141 -0.29 5.34 24.79
C ILE A 141 0.45 4.02 24.99
N ARG A 142 -0.15 2.90 24.54
CA ARG A 142 0.36 1.53 24.70
C ARG A 142 0.68 1.19 26.17
N ARG A 143 -0.17 1.63 27.10
CA ARG A 143 0.01 1.40 28.54
C ARG A 143 -0.33 -0.02 28.95
N GLU A 144 -1.43 -0.55 28.43
CA GLU A 144 -1.91 -1.89 28.74
C GLU A 144 -2.42 -2.56 27.46
N LYS A 145 -1.92 -3.76 27.17
CA LYS A 145 -2.38 -4.58 26.05
C LYS A 145 -3.56 -5.44 26.50
N ALA A 146 -4.75 -5.14 25.98
CA ALA A 146 -5.89 -6.03 26.15
C ALA A 146 -5.74 -7.27 25.26
N ASN A 147 -6.26 -8.41 25.69
CA ASN A 147 -6.23 -9.67 24.93
C ASN A 147 -6.83 -9.57 23.50
N SER A 148 -7.67 -8.57 23.25
CA SER A 148 -8.35 -8.33 21.97
C SER A 148 -7.66 -7.33 21.04
N GLN A 149 -6.48 -6.82 21.41
CA GLN A 149 -5.77 -5.78 20.65
C GLN A 149 -4.71 -6.37 19.70
N GLU A 150 -4.67 -5.82 18.48
CA GLU A 150 -3.89 -6.30 17.34
C GLU A 150 -2.65 -5.41 17.09
N TRP A 151 -1.72 -5.33 18.04
CA TRP A 151 -0.41 -4.71 17.78
C TRP A 151 0.75 -5.66 18.07
N TRP A 152 1.82 -5.49 17.31
CA TRP A 152 3.04 -6.30 17.42
C TRP A 152 4.05 -5.62 18.35
N ASP A 153 4.42 -6.29 19.45
CA ASP A 153 5.30 -5.70 20.45
C ASP A 153 6.70 -5.41 19.88
N ASP A 154 7.20 -6.30 19.01
CA ASP A 154 8.48 -6.13 18.28
C ASP A 154 8.47 -4.96 17.27
N CYS A 155 7.32 -4.31 17.05
CA CYS A 155 7.15 -3.19 16.12
C CYS A 155 6.85 -1.87 16.80
N GLN A 156 6.81 -1.82 18.13
CA GLN A 156 6.43 -0.60 18.86
C GLN A 156 7.41 0.56 18.61
N ASP A 157 8.68 0.28 18.29
CA ASP A 157 9.68 1.30 17.95
C ASP A 157 9.36 2.06 16.65
N LEU A 158 8.42 1.57 15.85
CA LEU A 158 7.90 2.29 14.67
C LEU A 158 6.88 3.37 15.04
N ASN A 159 6.39 3.37 16.28
CA ASN A 159 5.42 4.35 16.75
C ASN A 159 6.10 5.69 17.04
N MET A 160 5.31 6.76 16.97
CA MET A 160 5.77 8.06 17.43
C MET A 160 4.69 8.80 18.19
N PHE A 161 5.13 9.46 19.25
CA PHE A 161 4.29 10.23 20.15
C PHE A 161 4.69 11.69 20.09
N TYR A 162 3.70 12.58 20.19
CA TYR A 162 3.92 14.00 20.38
C TYR A 162 3.12 14.47 21.59
N TYR A 163 3.83 15.02 22.56
CA TYR A 163 3.28 15.51 23.82
C TYR A 163 4.09 16.73 24.27
N ASP A 164 3.39 17.76 24.76
CA ASP A 164 3.99 18.98 25.31
C ASP A 164 5.12 19.59 24.46
N GLY A 165 4.87 19.77 23.16
CA GLY A 165 5.85 20.41 22.26
C GLY A 165 6.97 19.49 21.78
N LYS A 166 7.10 18.27 22.30
CA LYS A 166 8.20 17.34 22.02
C LYS A 166 7.72 16.08 21.30
N TYR A 167 8.65 15.50 20.54
CA TYR A 167 8.49 14.21 19.89
C TYR A 167 9.19 13.14 20.71
N TYR A 168 8.58 11.97 20.80
CA TYR A 168 9.11 10.82 21.52
C TYR A 168 8.97 9.58 20.64
N ASN A 169 10.04 8.81 20.51
CA ASN A 169 9.95 7.42 20.08
C ASN A 169 9.37 6.56 21.22
N ASN A 170 9.19 5.26 20.98
CA ASN A 170 8.59 4.36 21.97
C ASN A 170 9.38 4.29 23.29
N SER A 171 10.70 4.11 23.23
CA SER A 171 11.56 3.99 24.42
C SER A 171 11.62 5.29 25.23
N GLU A 172 11.65 6.44 24.56
CA GLU A 172 11.62 7.75 25.23
C GLU A 172 10.25 8.01 25.88
N PHE A 173 9.17 7.67 25.17
CA PHE A 173 7.82 7.89 25.66
C PHE A 173 7.48 6.97 26.83
N GLU A 174 8.01 5.75 26.86
CA GLU A 174 7.86 4.81 27.98
C GLU A 174 8.25 5.43 29.32
N GLN A 175 9.28 6.26 29.36
CA GLN A 175 9.77 6.92 30.57
C GLN A 175 8.78 7.92 31.16
N ILE A 176 7.93 8.52 30.33
CA ILE A 176 6.93 9.54 30.72
C ILE A 176 5.48 9.05 30.59
N ARG A 177 5.27 7.81 30.16
CA ARG A 177 3.95 7.28 29.79
C ARG A 177 2.92 7.43 30.91
N GLU A 178 3.31 7.09 32.15
CA GLU A 178 2.42 7.20 33.31
C GLU A 178 2.15 8.66 33.69
N GLU A 179 3.16 9.53 33.61
CA GLU A 179 2.98 10.98 33.85
C GLU A 179 1.99 11.59 32.86
N VAL A 180 2.10 11.24 31.58
CA VAL A 180 1.15 11.69 30.54
C VAL A 180 -0.25 11.17 30.84
N TYR A 181 -0.39 9.90 31.21
CA TYR A 181 -1.68 9.32 31.58
C TYR A 181 -2.32 10.10 32.73
N GLN A 182 -1.60 10.26 33.84
CA GLN A 182 -2.09 10.96 35.03
C GLN A 182 -2.43 12.42 34.72
N THR A 183 -1.59 13.13 33.97
CA THR A 183 -1.83 14.53 33.61
C THR A 183 -3.10 14.70 32.78
N LEU A 184 -3.36 13.80 31.83
CA LEU A 184 -4.57 13.86 31.01
C LEU A 184 -5.82 13.40 31.77
N THR A 185 -5.67 12.60 32.84
CA THR A 185 -6.83 12.11 33.60
C THR A 185 -7.19 12.97 34.82
N THR A 186 -6.22 13.34 35.64
CA THR A 186 -6.45 13.89 36.98
C THR A 186 -7.13 15.26 36.95
N SER A 187 -6.67 16.18 36.08
CA SER A 187 -7.26 17.53 36.01
C SER A 187 -8.74 17.50 35.63
N LYS A 188 -9.16 16.50 34.85
CA LYS A 188 -10.56 16.36 34.41
C LYS A 188 -11.39 15.59 35.44
N ASP A 189 -10.78 14.67 36.19
CA ASP A 189 -11.43 14.07 37.36
C ASP A 189 -11.71 15.13 38.44
N GLU A 190 -10.83 16.11 38.63
CA GLU A 190 -11.07 17.27 39.52
C GLU A 190 -12.27 18.11 39.05
N ASP A 191 -12.34 18.44 37.76
CA ASP A 191 -13.49 19.16 37.18
C ASP A 191 -14.81 18.40 37.39
N ILE A 192 -14.80 17.08 37.19
CA ILE A 192 -15.99 16.21 37.35
C ILE A 192 -16.44 16.13 38.82
N ASN A 193 -15.48 16.04 39.74
CA ASN A 193 -15.73 15.85 41.16
C ASN A 193 -15.81 17.19 41.94
N ASN A 194 -15.95 18.32 41.24
CA ASN A 194 -16.05 19.64 41.84
C ASN A 194 -17.29 19.73 42.76
N THR A 195 -17.05 19.72 44.08
CA THR A 195 -18.10 19.70 45.10
C THR A 195 -18.95 20.96 45.09
N SER A 196 -18.35 22.12 44.82
CA SER A 196 -19.07 23.40 44.76
C SER A 196 -20.06 23.42 43.60
N ASP A 197 -19.69 22.89 42.42
CA ASP A 197 -20.60 22.77 41.28
C ASP A 197 -21.75 21.79 41.57
N ALA A 198 -21.48 20.69 42.28
CA ALA A 198 -22.51 19.75 42.71
C ALA A 198 -23.51 20.38 43.71
N GLU A 199 -23.01 21.11 44.71
CA GLU A 199 -23.83 21.83 45.69
C GLU A 199 -24.70 22.90 45.03
N ASN A 200 -24.14 23.67 44.08
CA ASN A 200 -24.88 24.66 43.30
C ASN A 200 -26.02 23.98 42.49
N LYS A 201 -25.74 22.86 41.81
CA LYS A 201 -26.78 22.11 41.06
C LYS A 201 -27.94 21.67 41.95
N GLU A 202 -27.65 21.19 43.15
CA GLU A 202 -28.69 20.85 44.13
C GLU A 202 -29.42 22.09 44.65
N ALA A 203 -28.72 23.21 44.88
CA ALA A 203 -29.32 24.49 45.27
C ALA A 203 -30.30 25.02 44.22
N VAL A 204 -29.91 25.07 42.94
CA VAL A 204 -30.80 25.48 41.83
C VAL A 204 -32.06 24.61 41.80
N LYS A 205 -31.90 23.28 41.88
CA LYS A 205 -33.03 22.34 41.87
C LYS A 205 -33.93 22.49 43.10
N LYS A 206 -33.34 22.65 44.29
CA LYS A 206 -34.04 22.86 45.56
C LYS A 206 -34.89 24.13 45.52
N TYR A 207 -34.28 25.27 45.19
CA TYR A 207 -34.99 26.55 45.21
C TYR A 207 -35.99 26.68 44.06
N SER A 208 -35.73 26.08 42.89
CA SER A 208 -36.73 25.96 41.82
C SER A 208 -37.98 25.20 42.28
N LYS A 209 -37.80 24.06 42.96
CA LYS A 209 -38.92 23.28 43.52
C LYS A 209 -39.67 24.02 44.61
N LEU A 210 -38.97 24.62 45.56
CA LEU A 210 -39.57 25.37 46.68
C LEU A 210 -40.37 26.55 46.14
N ARG A 211 -39.78 27.37 45.27
CA ARG A 211 -40.44 28.48 44.59
C ARG A 211 -41.74 28.03 43.90
N ASN A 212 -41.70 26.97 43.09
CA ASN A 212 -42.89 26.46 42.41
C ASN A 212 -43.96 25.94 43.39
N SER A 213 -43.53 25.24 44.45
CA SER A 213 -44.45 24.75 45.48
C SER A 213 -45.18 25.89 46.19
N TYR A 214 -44.45 26.94 46.59
CA TYR A 214 -45.01 28.10 47.26
C TYR A 214 -45.88 28.95 46.33
N LYS A 215 -45.50 29.12 45.05
CA LYS A 215 -46.36 29.70 44.02
C LYS A 215 -47.71 28.99 43.97
N SER A 216 -47.70 27.66 43.87
CA SER A 216 -48.95 26.87 43.84
C SER A 216 -49.76 26.97 45.13
N LYS A 217 -49.12 27.17 46.29
CA LYS A 217 -49.82 27.43 47.55
C LYS A 217 -50.48 28.80 47.54
N LEU A 218 -49.78 29.85 47.10
CA LEU A 218 -50.30 31.21 47.02
C LEU A 218 -51.53 31.31 46.12
N LEU A 219 -51.47 30.73 44.92
CA LEU A 219 -52.59 30.72 43.97
C LEU A 219 -53.83 29.97 44.50
N LYS A 220 -53.70 29.17 45.57
CA LYS A 220 -54.80 28.45 46.22
C LYS A 220 -55.33 29.18 47.46
N LEU A 221 -54.67 30.23 47.95
CA LEU A 221 -55.11 30.94 49.16
C LEU A 221 -56.37 31.76 48.92
N ILE A 222 -56.42 32.46 47.78
CA ILE A 222 -57.50 33.34 47.34
C ILE A 222 -57.76 33.13 45.84
N PRO A 223 -58.27 31.94 45.44
CA PRO A 223 -58.32 31.53 44.03
C PRO A 223 -59.19 32.44 43.16
N GLU A 224 -60.20 33.09 43.73
CA GLU A 224 -61.13 33.98 43.02
C GLU A 224 -60.56 35.42 42.86
N HIS A 225 -59.43 35.76 43.48
CA HIS A 225 -58.87 37.11 43.38
C HIS A 225 -57.95 37.24 42.16
N GLU A 226 -58.53 37.61 41.01
CA GLU A 226 -57.82 37.68 39.72
C GLU A 226 -56.55 38.53 39.75
N GLU A 227 -56.61 39.73 40.34
CA GLU A 227 -55.47 40.65 40.37
C GLU A 227 -54.26 40.08 41.13
N PHE A 228 -54.47 39.45 42.29
CA PHE A 228 -53.41 38.80 43.05
C PHE A 228 -52.78 37.65 42.25
N ASN A 229 -53.62 36.80 41.67
CA ASN A 229 -53.16 35.67 40.86
C ASN A 229 -52.36 36.12 39.65
N GLU A 230 -52.73 37.24 39.04
CA GLU A 230 -51.99 37.82 37.91
C GLU A 230 -50.64 38.38 38.35
N ILE A 231 -50.56 39.09 39.48
CA ILE A 231 -49.28 39.57 40.02
C ILE A 231 -48.32 38.40 40.30
N ILE A 232 -48.79 37.33 40.95
CA ILE A 232 -47.97 36.13 41.21
C ILE A 232 -47.52 35.46 39.91
N LYS A 233 -48.32 35.50 38.84
CA LYS A 233 -47.90 35.04 37.50
C LYS A 233 -46.86 35.98 36.89
N GLN A 234 -47.03 37.30 36.99
CA GLN A 234 -46.09 38.28 36.42
C GLN A 234 -44.69 38.20 37.02
N LEU A 235 -44.57 37.88 38.31
CA LEU A 235 -43.29 37.61 38.98
C LEU A 235 -42.53 36.39 38.39
N GLU A 236 -43.18 35.61 37.53
CA GLU A 236 -42.68 34.36 36.95
C GLU A 236 -42.50 34.41 35.42
N ILE A 237 -42.75 35.56 34.78
CA ILE A 237 -42.69 35.74 33.31
C ILE A 237 -41.34 36.32 32.88
N LYS A 238 -40.76 35.82 31.78
CA LYS A 238 -39.57 36.36 31.07
C LYS A 238 -38.47 36.82 32.04
N ASP A 239 -38.05 38.08 31.93
CA ASP A 239 -36.95 38.69 32.68
C ASP A 239 -37.30 38.89 34.15
N ASN A 240 -38.59 39.07 34.47
CA ASN A 240 -39.02 39.16 35.87
C ASN A 240 -38.68 37.88 36.64
N LYS A 241 -38.56 36.73 35.98
CA LYS A 241 -38.14 35.49 36.65
C LYS A 241 -36.69 35.52 37.14
N LEU A 242 -35.88 36.46 36.64
CA LEU A 242 -34.43 36.59 36.85
C LEU A 242 -34.04 37.83 37.66
N PHE A 243 -34.96 38.75 37.94
CA PHE A 243 -34.68 39.95 38.73
C PHE A 243 -34.90 39.74 40.23
N TYR A 244 -34.00 40.18 41.09
CA TYR A 244 -34.16 40.07 42.54
C TYR A 244 -35.36 40.89 43.06
N SER A 245 -35.87 40.53 44.24
CA SER A 245 -36.97 41.25 44.92
C SER A 245 -36.72 42.74 45.13
N PHE A 246 -35.46 43.16 45.28
CA PHE A 246 -35.08 44.57 45.41
C PHE A 246 -35.07 45.34 44.07
N THR A 247 -35.33 44.68 42.94
CA THR A 247 -35.46 45.36 41.65
C THR A 247 -36.75 46.19 41.66
N PRO A 248 -36.75 47.48 41.29
CA PRO A 248 -37.90 48.37 41.50
C PRO A 248 -39.24 47.82 40.97
N SER A 249 -39.26 47.26 39.76
CA SER A 249 -40.47 46.68 39.17
C SER A 249 -40.97 45.42 39.91
N ILE A 250 -40.07 44.63 40.47
CA ILE A 250 -40.40 43.43 41.25
C ILE A 250 -40.86 43.81 42.66
N GLN A 251 -40.20 44.81 43.24
CA GLN A 251 -40.55 45.33 44.56
C GLN A 251 -41.98 45.90 44.55
N GLU A 252 -42.33 46.69 43.53
CA GLU A 252 -43.69 47.23 43.35
C GLU A 252 -44.73 46.11 43.26
N LEU A 253 -44.49 45.10 42.42
CA LEU A 253 -45.37 43.93 42.31
C LEU A 253 -45.49 43.18 43.64
N THR A 254 -44.39 43.03 44.37
CA THR A 254 -44.37 42.30 45.64
C THR A 254 -45.15 43.03 46.73
N GLU A 255 -44.96 44.35 46.86
CA GLU A 255 -45.71 45.16 47.82
C GLU A 255 -47.20 45.18 47.49
N LYS A 256 -47.55 45.27 46.20
CA LYS A 256 -48.94 45.20 45.74
C LYS A 256 -49.58 43.85 46.07
N ALA A 257 -48.87 42.74 45.81
CA ALA A 257 -49.34 41.40 46.18
C ALA A 257 -49.53 41.25 47.69
N LYS A 258 -48.61 41.81 48.48
CA LYS A 258 -48.65 41.79 49.94
C LYS A 258 -49.87 42.51 50.49
N LEU A 259 -50.14 43.71 49.99
CA LEU A 259 -51.28 44.52 50.40
C LEU A 259 -52.62 43.82 50.10
N ILE A 260 -52.77 43.25 48.90
CA ILE A 260 -53.97 42.50 48.51
C ILE A 260 -54.13 41.26 49.40
N LEU A 261 -53.08 40.43 49.51
CA LEU A 261 -53.13 39.19 50.27
C LEU A 261 -53.47 39.44 51.75
N PHE A 262 -52.89 40.48 52.34
CA PHE A 262 -53.10 40.77 53.77
C PHE A 262 -54.53 41.23 54.02
N LYS A 263 -55.05 42.13 53.18
CA LYS A 263 -56.45 42.60 53.25
C LYS A 263 -57.44 41.43 53.14
N GLU A 264 -57.24 40.53 52.18
CA GLU A 264 -58.11 39.36 51.98
C GLU A 264 -57.99 38.33 53.11
N LEU A 265 -56.80 38.13 53.67
CA LEU A 265 -56.64 37.20 54.80
C LEU A 265 -57.19 37.76 56.11
N ASP A 266 -57.17 39.09 56.30
CA ASP A 266 -57.73 39.76 57.47
C ASP A 266 -59.27 39.83 57.41
N SER A 267 -59.88 39.73 56.23
CA SER A 267 -61.35 39.68 56.06
C SER A 267 -61.95 38.29 56.28
N ILE A 268 -61.12 37.23 56.28
CA ILE A 268 -61.56 35.85 56.50
C ILE A 268 -61.46 35.50 57.99
N ASP A 269 -62.54 34.96 58.56
CA ASP A 269 -62.55 34.44 59.93
C ASP A 269 -61.62 33.22 60.07
N MET A 270 -60.48 33.43 60.73
CA MET A 270 -59.52 32.37 61.04
C MET A 270 -58.61 32.73 62.23
N PRO A 271 -58.03 31.73 62.92
CA PRO A 271 -57.10 31.98 64.01
C PRO A 271 -55.86 32.77 63.57
N ASP A 272 -55.40 33.71 64.39
CA ASP A 272 -54.28 34.61 64.05
C ASP A 272 -53.01 33.85 63.67
N LYS A 273 -52.64 32.78 64.40
CA LYS A 273 -51.48 31.94 64.04
C LYS A 273 -51.58 31.38 62.63
N ARG A 274 -52.79 31.00 62.18
CA ARG A 274 -53.04 30.46 60.84
C ARG A 274 -52.98 31.58 59.79
N ARG A 275 -53.49 32.76 60.13
CA ARG A 275 -53.44 33.96 59.28
C ARG A 275 -52.00 34.37 59.01
N GLU A 276 -51.19 34.52 60.06
CA GLU A 276 -49.77 34.87 59.96
C GLU A 276 -48.97 33.82 59.18
N SER A 277 -49.24 32.52 59.42
CA SER A 277 -48.62 31.45 58.64
C SER A 277 -48.94 31.53 57.14
N LYS A 278 -50.15 31.99 56.77
CA LYS A 278 -50.54 32.18 55.36
C LYS A 278 -49.90 33.45 54.77
N LYS A 279 -49.82 34.55 55.52
CA LYS A 279 -49.12 35.78 55.10
C LYS A 279 -47.64 35.50 54.80
N ALA A 280 -46.97 34.74 55.65
CA ALA A 280 -45.57 34.34 55.48
C ALA A 280 -45.28 33.48 54.24
N LEU A 281 -46.31 32.90 53.59
CA LEU A 281 -46.12 32.16 52.33
C LEU A 281 -45.63 33.05 51.20
N LEU A 282 -46.03 34.34 51.18
CA LEU A 282 -45.57 35.28 50.16
C LEU A 282 -44.09 35.61 50.37
N ASP A 283 -43.70 35.95 51.60
CA ASP A 283 -42.29 36.23 51.93
C ASP A 283 -41.41 35.01 51.64
N SER A 284 -41.89 33.80 51.95
CA SER A 284 -41.19 32.54 51.63
C SER A 284 -41.05 32.32 50.12
N PHE A 285 -42.10 32.60 49.34
CA PHE A 285 -42.05 32.50 47.89
C PHE A 285 -41.01 33.46 47.29
N ILE A 286 -41.00 34.72 47.72
CA ILE A 286 -40.06 35.75 47.27
C ILE A 286 -38.64 35.38 47.68
N SER A 287 -38.42 34.98 48.93
CA SER A 287 -37.11 34.51 49.41
C SER A 287 -36.58 33.33 48.58
N HIS A 288 -37.41 32.31 48.32
CA HIS A 288 -37.01 31.18 47.47
C HIS A 288 -36.75 31.57 46.02
N ARG A 289 -37.45 32.59 45.50
CA ARG A 289 -37.20 33.13 44.17
C ARG A 289 -35.84 33.82 44.11
N ASP A 290 -35.49 34.63 45.09
CA ASP A 290 -34.18 35.29 45.16
C ASP A 290 -33.03 34.29 45.34
N SER A 291 -33.18 33.30 46.24
CA SER A 291 -32.18 32.23 46.38
C SER A 291 -32.02 31.40 45.10
N HIS A 292 -33.10 31.23 44.32
CA HIS A 292 -33.00 30.57 43.03
C HIS A 292 -32.25 31.42 42.00
N ILE A 293 -32.46 32.74 41.99
CA ILE A 293 -31.73 33.67 41.11
C ILE A 293 -30.25 33.68 41.49
N GLU A 294 -29.92 33.77 42.78
CA GLU A 294 -28.55 33.71 43.28
C GLU A 294 -27.83 32.42 42.84
N ALA A 295 -28.48 31.26 43.03
CA ALA A 295 -27.94 29.99 42.58
C ALA A 295 -27.77 29.91 41.05
N LEU A 296 -28.65 30.58 40.28
CA LEU A 296 -28.51 30.70 38.82
C LEU A 296 -27.35 31.62 38.42
N THR A 297 -27.14 32.74 39.11
CA THR A 297 -26.02 33.64 38.81
C THR A 297 -24.67 33.00 39.11
N GLN A 298 -24.58 32.20 40.18
CA GLN A 298 -23.39 31.39 40.46
C GLN A 298 -23.21 30.23 39.45
N ALA A 299 -24.20 29.96 38.59
CA ALA A 299 -24.08 28.94 37.55
C ALA A 299 -23.17 29.38 36.37
N ASP A 300 -22.92 30.68 36.19
CA ASP A 300 -22.07 31.20 35.12
C ASP A 300 -20.57 30.98 35.37
N ASP A 301 -20.20 30.70 36.63
CA ASP A 301 -18.86 30.31 37.10
C ASP A 301 -18.63 28.79 37.06
N ARG A 302 -19.59 28.01 36.54
CA ARG A 302 -19.46 26.55 36.48
C ARG A 302 -18.36 26.12 35.54
N VAL A 303 -17.52 25.23 36.05
CA VAL A 303 -16.54 24.48 35.26
C VAL A 303 -17.25 23.57 34.24
N LEU A 304 -18.32 22.87 34.66
CA LEU A 304 -19.05 21.91 33.81
C LEU A 304 -20.56 22.21 33.75
N GLN A 305 -21.00 22.65 32.57
CA GLN A 305 -22.42 22.94 32.29
C GLN A 305 -23.35 21.72 32.47
N SER A 306 -22.91 20.51 32.12
CA SER A 306 -23.66 19.28 32.36
C SER A 306 -22.77 18.03 32.26
N THR A 307 -23.33 16.85 32.56
CA THR A 307 -22.65 15.57 32.27
C THR A 307 -22.50 15.28 30.77
N ARG A 308 -23.07 16.13 29.90
CA ARG A 308 -22.87 16.09 28.44
C ARG A 308 -21.78 17.06 27.98
N THR A 309 -21.17 17.84 28.87
CA THR A 309 -20.01 18.66 28.55
C THR A 309 -18.90 17.77 28.04
N THR A 310 -18.42 18.05 26.83
CA THR A 310 -17.28 17.34 26.22
C THR A 310 -16.00 17.85 26.84
N LEU A 311 -15.18 16.95 27.41
CA LEU A 311 -13.92 17.26 28.08
C LEU A 311 -12.73 17.10 27.13
N TYR A 312 -12.72 16.00 26.38
CA TYR A 312 -11.76 15.75 25.33
C TYR A 312 -12.45 15.33 24.05
N VAL A 313 -11.81 15.66 22.94
CA VAL A 313 -12.13 15.13 21.64
C VAL A 313 -10.95 14.31 21.14
N GLU A 314 -11.22 13.09 20.72
CA GLU A 314 -10.23 12.26 20.05
C GLU A 314 -10.59 12.14 18.57
N ASN A 315 -9.63 12.44 17.73
CA ASN A 315 -9.72 12.24 16.29
C ASN A 315 -8.84 11.06 15.92
N ASN A 316 -9.48 9.95 15.58
CA ASN A 316 -8.83 8.72 15.17
C ASN A 316 -8.86 8.63 13.64
N LEU A 317 -7.69 8.63 13.02
CA LEU A 317 -7.49 8.46 11.59
C LEU A 317 -6.74 7.15 11.33
N LYS A 318 -7.44 6.17 10.79
CA LYS A 318 -6.87 4.87 10.41
C LYS A 318 -6.79 4.74 8.89
N ILE A 319 -5.60 4.42 8.37
CA ILE A 319 -5.43 4.00 6.97
C ILE A 319 -5.59 2.46 6.95
N PRO A 320 -6.64 1.92 6.31
CA PRO A 320 -6.88 0.48 6.23
C PRO A 320 -5.75 -0.32 5.58
N HIS A 321 -5.57 -1.57 6.04
CA HIS A 321 -4.60 -2.54 5.50
C HIS A 321 -4.72 -2.80 4.00
N SER A 322 -5.93 -2.69 3.45
CA SER A 322 -6.18 -2.85 2.00
C SER A 322 -5.50 -1.78 1.14
N ASN A 323 -5.11 -0.64 1.73
CA ASN A 323 -4.29 0.34 1.03
C ASN A 323 -2.84 -0.14 0.85
N GLN A 324 -2.42 -1.25 1.48
CA GLN A 324 -1.05 -1.74 1.53
C GLN A 324 -0.10 -0.65 2.07
N PHE A 325 1.22 -0.86 1.96
CA PHE A 325 2.21 0.04 2.53
C PHE A 325 2.13 1.47 1.92
N VAL A 326 2.07 2.48 2.80
CA VAL A 326 2.10 3.92 2.44
C VAL A 326 3.38 4.53 3.04
N ASP A 327 4.27 5.07 2.20
CA ASP A 327 5.59 5.56 2.63
C ASP A 327 5.55 6.93 3.32
N LEU A 328 4.96 7.00 4.52
CA LEU A 328 4.86 8.23 5.30
C LEU A 328 5.92 8.32 6.39
N ASP A 329 6.55 9.48 6.47
CA ASP A 329 7.38 9.87 7.62
C ASP A 329 6.46 10.21 8.81
N GLN A 330 6.72 9.60 9.98
CA GLN A 330 5.87 9.78 11.15
C GLN A 330 5.79 11.26 11.58
N LYS A 331 6.89 12.01 11.42
CA LYS A 331 7.01 13.37 11.96
C LYS A 331 6.26 14.35 11.08
N GLN A 332 6.45 14.23 9.77
CA GLN A 332 5.65 14.95 8.78
C GLN A 332 4.15 14.65 8.92
N TYR A 333 3.79 13.41 9.27
CA TYR A 333 2.41 13.06 9.56
C TYR A 333 1.89 13.87 10.74
N ILE A 334 2.52 13.75 11.92
CA ILE A 334 2.10 14.48 13.13
C ILE A 334 2.13 16.00 12.91
N ASP A 335 3.16 16.56 12.28
CA ASP A 335 3.25 18.00 11.96
C ASP A 335 2.10 18.47 11.06
N CYS A 336 1.72 17.66 10.06
CA CYS A 336 0.57 17.94 9.21
C CYS A 336 -0.72 18.06 10.05
N ILE A 337 -0.96 17.14 10.98
CA ILE A 337 -2.13 17.16 11.86
C ILE A 337 -2.12 18.38 12.77
N ARG A 338 -0.99 18.60 13.45
CA ARG A 338 -0.82 19.74 14.37
C ARG A 338 -1.06 21.07 13.68
N SER A 339 -0.56 21.23 12.45
CA SER A 339 -0.77 22.47 11.68
C SER A 339 -2.24 22.72 11.34
N PHE A 340 -3.05 21.68 11.16
CA PHE A 340 -4.49 21.83 10.96
C PHE A 340 -5.17 22.39 12.21
N TYR A 341 -4.94 21.79 13.38
CA TYR A 341 -5.58 22.24 14.62
C TYR A 341 -5.05 23.59 15.08
N LYS A 342 -3.74 23.84 14.99
CA LYS A 342 -3.15 25.15 15.32
C LYS A 342 -3.77 26.28 14.49
N LYS A 343 -4.08 26.03 13.22
CA LYS A 343 -4.68 27.03 12.33
C LYS A 343 -6.17 27.25 12.59
N ASN A 344 -6.92 26.18 12.86
CA ASN A 344 -8.38 26.23 12.83
C ASN A 344 -9.03 26.24 14.23
N PHE A 345 -8.31 25.76 15.24
CA PHE A 345 -8.73 25.67 16.64
C PHE A 345 -7.60 26.15 17.58
N PRO A 346 -7.06 27.37 17.41
CA PRO A 346 -5.88 27.85 18.14
C PRO A 346 -6.09 27.95 19.65
N ASP A 347 -7.36 28.06 20.08
CA ASP A 347 -7.72 28.23 21.49
C ASP A 347 -8.00 26.89 22.19
N ASN A 348 -8.00 25.77 21.45
CA ASN A 348 -8.18 24.42 21.99
C ASN A 348 -6.89 23.62 21.78
N ASN A 349 -6.20 23.33 22.88
CA ASN A 349 -4.87 22.73 22.81
C ASN A 349 -4.94 21.27 22.34
N LEU A 350 -4.15 20.93 21.32
CA LEU A 350 -3.80 19.55 21.02
C LEU A 350 -2.88 19.04 22.12
N LYS A 351 -3.36 18.08 22.91
CA LYS A 351 -2.67 17.55 24.09
C LYS A 351 -1.75 16.39 23.76
N LEU A 352 -2.16 15.51 22.84
CA LEU A 352 -1.43 14.30 22.50
C LEU A 352 -1.69 13.89 21.05
N CYS A 353 -0.63 13.48 20.34
CA CYS A 353 -0.76 12.66 19.14
C CYS A 353 -0.01 11.35 19.34
N CYS A 354 -0.66 10.23 19.03
CA CYS A 354 -0.04 8.90 19.01
C CYS A 354 -0.20 8.32 17.61
N LEU A 355 0.91 8.13 16.89
CA LEU A 355 0.93 7.48 15.59
C LEU A 355 1.46 6.07 15.74
N HIS A 356 0.61 5.11 15.40
CA HIS A 356 0.87 3.68 15.52
C HIS A 356 1.08 3.03 14.16
N PHE A 357 2.26 2.45 13.99
CA PHE A 357 2.67 1.65 12.83
C PHE A 357 2.86 0.17 13.21
N ASP A 358 2.64 -0.17 14.48
CA ASP A 358 2.67 -1.52 15.05
C ASP A 358 1.36 -2.31 14.82
N GLU A 359 0.29 -1.64 14.35
CA GLU A 359 -0.98 -2.26 13.97
C GLU A 359 -0.92 -2.75 12.53
N SER A 360 -0.26 -3.88 12.30
CA SER A 360 -0.16 -4.52 10.99
C SER A 360 -0.91 -5.85 10.92
N LYS A 361 -1.46 -6.17 9.74
CA LYS A 361 -2.23 -7.41 9.49
C LYS A 361 -1.39 -8.67 9.72
N ILE A 362 -0.10 -8.59 9.42
CA ILE A 362 0.93 -9.61 9.68
C ILE A 362 2.08 -8.93 10.41
N ASN A 363 2.85 -9.67 11.19
CA ASN A 363 4.05 -9.12 11.83
C ASN A 363 5.06 -8.73 10.74
N PRO A 364 5.43 -7.43 10.60
CA PRO A 364 6.41 -7.01 9.60
C PRO A 364 7.85 -7.37 9.97
N MET A 365 8.09 -7.93 11.17
CA MET A 365 9.39 -8.46 11.57
C MET A 365 9.56 -9.89 11.05
N VAL A 366 10.48 -10.07 10.09
CA VAL A 366 10.84 -11.38 9.53
C VAL A 366 12.29 -11.66 9.89
N ASN A 367 12.55 -12.73 10.65
CA ASN A 367 13.88 -13.11 11.14
C ASN A 367 14.61 -11.95 11.86
N GLY A 368 13.89 -11.16 12.65
CA GLY A 368 14.45 -10.01 13.38
C GLY A 368 14.72 -8.78 12.52
N THR A 369 14.38 -8.80 11.23
CA THR A 369 14.54 -7.65 10.32
C THR A 369 13.19 -7.06 9.94
N TYR A 370 13.08 -5.73 10.03
CA TYR A 370 11.87 -5.02 9.66
C TYR A 370 11.67 -4.98 8.14
N GLN A 371 10.55 -5.53 7.68
CA GLN A 371 10.12 -5.50 6.29
C GLN A 371 9.03 -4.43 6.10
N LYS A 372 9.44 -3.27 5.58
CA LYS A 372 8.58 -2.10 5.41
C LYS A 372 7.31 -2.40 4.59
N GLU A 373 7.43 -3.23 3.56
CA GLU A 373 6.33 -3.62 2.66
C GLU A 373 5.19 -4.38 3.36
N LEU A 374 5.50 -5.07 4.47
CA LEU A 374 4.52 -5.84 5.25
C LEU A 374 3.76 -4.97 6.25
N ASN A 375 4.23 -3.74 6.49
CA ASN A 375 3.50 -2.78 7.30
C ASN A 375 2.31 -2.25 6.49
N THR A 376 1.11 -2.46 6.99
CA THR A 376 -0.12 -2.25 6.20
C THR A 376 -1.10 -1.28 6.85
N GLY A 377 -0.99 -1.04 8.16
CA GLY A 377 -1.96 -0.23 8.91
C GLY A 377 -1.28 0.94 9.60
N HIS A 378 -1.82 2.14 9.39
CA HIS A 378 -1.44 3.31 10.17
C HIS A 378 -2.64 3.74 11.00
N ASN A 379 -2.47 3.87 12.31
CA ASN A 379 -3.52 4.34 13.21
C ASN A 379 -3.04 5.56 13.98
N LEU A 380 -3.66 6.71 13.76
CA LEU A 380 -3.33 7.96 14.42
C LEU A 380 -4.44 8.34 15.40
N HIS A 381 -4.08 8.55 16.66
CA HIS A 381 -4.95 9.15 17.66
C HIS A 381 -4.51 10.59 17.93
N THR A 382 -5.44 11.53 17.90
CA THR A 382 -5.19 12.94 18.21
C THR A 382 -6.15 13.39 19.30
N ILE A 383 -5.64 13.72 20.48
CA ILE A 383 -6.42 14.15 21.65
C ILE A 383 -6.36 15.67 21.77
N ILE A 384 -7.53 16.30 21.79
CA ILE A 384 -7.72 17.74 21.82
C ILE A 384 -8.51 18.09 23.08
N ASP A 385 -8.00 19.06 23.85
CA ASP A 385 -8.70 19.61 25.00
C ASP A 385 -9.90 20.44 24.52
N ALA A 386 -11.10 20.05 24.96
CA ALA A 386 -12.30 20.78 24.61
C ALA A 386 -12.45 22.09 25.39
N GLN A 387 -11.60 22.30 26.40
CA GLN A 387 -11.50 23.55 27.14
C GLN A 387 -10.73 24.61 26.33
N CYS A 388 -11.30 25.81 26.27
CA CYS A 388 -10.66 26.97 25.69
C CYS A 388 -9.57 27.50 26.61
N ASN A 389 -8.34 27.62 26.12
CA ASN A 389 -7.20 28.12 26.89
C ASN A 389 -7.33 29.60 27.28
N LYS A 390 -8.13 30.40 26.55
CA LYS A 390 -8.37 31.82 26.84
C LYS A 390 -9.47 32.04 27.88
N THR A 391 -10.53 31.24 27.85
CA THR A 391 -11.73 31.47 28.68
C THR A 391 -11.88 30.47 29.81
N GLY A 392 -11.12 29.36 29.81
CA GLY A 392 -11.28 28.26 30.76
C GLY A 392 -12.58 27.46 30.59
N LYS A 393 -13.43 27.81 29.61
CA LYS A 393 -14.74 27.17 29.38
C LYS A 393 -14.65 26.09 28.31
N TYR A 394 -15.41 25.00 28.48
CA TYR A 394 -15.56 23.94 27.48
C TYR A 394 -16.47 24.39 26.34
N ASN A 395 -15.89 24.65 25.16
CA ASN A 395 -16.60 25.30 24.03
C ASN A 395 -16.36 24.63 22.66
N TYR A 396 -15.75 23.44 22.62
CA TYR A 396 -15.37 22.80 21.36
C TYR A 396 -16.54 22.61 20.38
N ARG A 397 -17.76 22.35 20.87
CA ARG A 397 -18.96 22.26 20.01
C ARG A 397 -19.20 23.56 19.26
N GLU A 398 -19.14 24.69 19.95
CA GLU A 398 -19.35 26.03 19.37
C GLU A 398 -18.25 26.32 18.36
N LYS A 399 -17.00 26.03 18.71
CA LYS A 399 -15.85 26.20 17.81
C LYS A 399 -15.97 25.37 16.53
N LEU A 400 -16.53 24.16 16.61
CA LEU A 400 -16.79 23.32 15.43
C LEU A 400 -17.90 23.91 14.54
N ILE A 401 -18.94 24.50 15.13
CA ILE A 401 -20.01 25.18 14.40
C ILE A 401 -19.47 26.46 13.72
N GLU A 402 -18.73 27.29 14.46
CA GLU A 402 -18.03 28.47 13.92
C GLU A 402 -17.10 28.10 12.76
N PHE A 403 -16.34 27.01 12.92
CA PHE A 403 -15.49 26.48 11.86
C PHE A 403 -16.31 26.14 10.60
N ALA A 404 -17.45 25.47 10.76
CA ALA A 404 -18.31 25.11 9.64
C ALA A 404 -18.88 26.35 8.93
N ARG A 405 -19.44 27.30 9.69
CA ARG A 405 -19.94 28.59 9.19
C ARG A 405 -18.89 29.34 8.38
N LYS A 406 -17.67 29.44 8.91
CA LYS A 406 -16.54 30.11 8.23
C LYS A 406 -16.17 29.46 6.90
N ASN A 407 -16.41 28.15 6.73
CA ASN A 407 -15.95 27.40 5.57
C ASN A 407 -17.05 27.01 4.58
N GLN A 408 -18.33 27.10 4.95
CA GLN A 408 -19.43 26.59 4.13
C GLN A 408 -19.51 27.28 2.76
N SER A 409 -19.44 28.62 2.69
CA SER A 409 -19.59 29.37 1.43
C SER A 409 -18.49 29.02 0.42
N ALA A 410 -17.23 28.99 0.87
CA ALA A 410 -16.09 28.65 0.03
C ALA A 410 -16.13 27.19 -0.45
N LEU A 411 -16.67 26.27 0.36
CA LEU A 411 -16.88 24.89 -0.06
C LEU A 411 -18.04 24.76 -1.05
N ASN A 412 -19.16 25.43 -0.80
CA ASN A 412 -20.33 25.44 -1.68
C ASN A 412 -19.94 25.93 -3.08
N GLU A 413 -19.25 27.07 -3.17
CA GLU A 413 -18.77 27.64 -4.43
C GLU A 413 -17.80 26.69 -5.15
N LYS A 414 -16.77 26.20 -4.44
CA LYS A 414 -15.72 25.39 -5.05
C LYS A 414 -16.20 24.01 -5.51
N TYR A 415 -17.16 23.42 -4.80
CA TYR A 415 -17.54 22.02 -4.95
C TYR A 415 -18.98 21.83 -5.46
N GLY A 416 -19.75 22.90 -5.69
CA GLY A 416 -21.15 22.82 -6.09
C GLY A 416 -22.02 22.16 -5.01
N LEU A 417 -21.74 22.45 -3.74
CA LEU A 417 -22.47 21.95 -2.58
C LEU A 417 -23.43 23.02 -2.04
N ASN A 418 -24.36 22.64 -1.17
CA ASN A 418 -25.37 23.53 -0.60
C ASN A 418 -25.48 23.38 0.93
N PHE A 419 -24.34 23.34 1.62
CA PHE A 419 -24.33 23.42 3.08
C PHE A 419 -25.00 24.72 3.54
N ASN A 420 -25.85 24.63 4.57
CA ASN A 420 -26.57 25.78 5.09
C ASN A 420 -26.67 25.71 6.62
N ILE A 421 -25.59 26.11 7.30
CA ILE A 421 -25.54 26.22 8.75
C ILE A 421 -26.05 27.61 9.16
N PRO A 422 -27.11 27.71 9.96
CA PRO A 422 -27.67 28.99 10.41
C PRO A 422 -26.65 29.76 11.27
N GLU A 423 -26.69 31.09 11.23
CA GLU A 423 -25.77 31.98 11.98
C GLU A 423 -26.33 32.40 13.35
N ASP A 424 -27.65 32.36 13.53
CA ASP A 424 -28.38 32.93 14.66
C ASP A 424 -28.49 32.00 15.89
N THR A 425 -28.17 30.71 15.75
CA THR A 425 -28.31 29.73 16.85
C THR A 425 -27.24 28.64 16.84
N ASN A 426 -26.78 28.23 18.02
CA ASN A 426 -25.92 27.04 18.18
C ASN A 426 -26.72 25.75 18.40
N GLU A 427 -28.04 25.85 18.47
CA GLU A 427 -28.99 24.73 18.55
C GLU A 427 -29.33 24.22 17.14
N LEU A 428 -28.40 23.43 16.59
CA LEU A 428 -28.55 22.84 15.27
C LEU A 428 -29.41 21.58 15.27
N THR A 429 -30.21 21.41 14.21
CA THR A 429 -30.91 20.16 13.86
C THR A 429 -29.92 19.03 13.55
N ASP A 430 -30.41 17.78 13.52
CA ASP A 430 -29.61 16.62 13.14
C ASP A 430 -28.97 16.79 11.75
N LYS A 431 -29.74 17.30 10.78
CA LYS A 431 -29.27 17.57 9.40
C LYS A 431 -28.11 18.58 9.41
N GLU A 432 -28.30 19.73 10.04
CA GLU A 432 -27.28 20.79 10.08
C GLU A 432 -26.01 20.31 10.80
N PHE A 433 -26.15 19.51 11.87
CA PHE A 433 -24.99 18.97 12.57
C PHE A 433 -24.24 17.90 11.74
N ILE A 434 -24.93 17.15 10.89
CA ILE A 434 -24.30 16.26 9.89
C ILE A 434 -23.48 17.10 8.91
N GLU A 435 -24.03 18.20 8.40
CA GLU A 435 -23.35 19.12 7.49
C GLU A 435 -22.09 19.76 8.13
N VAL A 436 -22.16 20.17 9.41
CA VAL A 436 -20.98 20.61 10.19
C VAL A 436 -19.87 19.56 10.17
N GLY A 437 -20.22 18.30 10.40
CA GLY A 437 -19.28 17.18 10.34
C GLY A 437 -18.68 16.97 8.95
N GLN A 438 -19.49 17.11 7.89
CA GLN A 438 -19.01 16.99 6.51
C GLN A 438 -18.03 18.10 6.13
N ILE A 439 -18.31 19.34 6.53
CA ILE A 439 -17.43 20.49 6.30
C ILE A 439 -16.08 20.26 6.98
N PHE A 440 -16.10 19.83 8.25
CA PHE A 440 -14.89 19.47 8.98
C PHE A 440 -14.09 18.37 8.26
N GLN A 441 -14.74 17.26 7.90
CA GLN A 441 -14.09 16.14 7.22
C GLN A 441 -13.47 16.56 5.87
N MET A 442 -14.18 17.35 5.06
CA MET A 442 -13.66 17.82 3.78
C MET A 442 -12.43 18.70 3.94
N LYS A 443 -12.46 19.65 4.89
CA LYS A 443 -11.32 20.56 5.15
C LYS A 443 -10.13 19.80 5.72
N TYR A 444 -10.36 18.86 6.62
CA TYR A 444 -9.33 18.01 7.19
C TYR A 444 -8.69 17.12 6.12
N ALA A 445 -9.50 16.41 5.32
CA ALA A 445 -9.03 15.58 4.21
C ALA A 445 -8.26 16.38 3.16
N LEU A 446 -8.73 17.59 2.82
CA LEU A 446 -8.02 18.46 1.89
C LEU A 446 -6.65 18.89 2.43
N HIS A 447 -6.58 19.19 3.73
CA HIS A 447 -5.33 19.54 4.39
C HIS A 447 -4.32 18.38 4.36
N LEU A 448 -4.78 17.15 4.63
CA LEU A 448 -3.96 15.94 4.50
C LEU A 448 -3.49 15.71 3.05
N GLN A 449 -4.39 15.84 2.07
CA GLN A 449 -4.05 15.67 0.67
C GLN A 449 -2.95 16.63 0.23
N VAL A 450 -3.05 17.90 0.63
CA VAL A 450 -2.11 18.93 0.19
C VAL A 450 -0.76 18.82 0.92
N ASN A 451 -0.79 18.59 2.23
CA ASN A 451 0.41 18.74 3.07
C ASN A 451 1.12 17.42 3.39
N LEU A 452 0.40 16.29 3.44
CA LEU A 452 0.95 14.98 3.80
C LEU A 452 1.10 14.07 2.58
N PHE A 453 -0.01 13.74 1.92
CA PHE A 453 -0.02 12.80 0.80
C PHE A 453 0.59 13.40 -0.48
N LYS A 454 0.55 14.74 -0.59
CA LYS A 454 1.18 15.52 -1.65
C LYS A 454 0.82 14.96 -3.03
N THR A 455 1.79 14.88 -3.94
CA THR A 455 1.65 14.31 -5.28
C THR A 455 1.97 12.82 -5.34
N LYS A 456 2.16 12.15 -4.19
CA LYS A 456 2.45 10.70 -4.16
C LYS A 456 1.17 9.87 -4.10
N TYR A 457 0.25 10.23 -3.21
CA TYR A 457 -0.97 9.45 -2.95
C TYR A 457 -2.23 10.28 -3.16
N MET A 458 -3.24 9.67 -3.79
CA MET A 458 -4.53 10.29 -4.02
C MET A 458 -5.51 9.84 -2.93
N PHE A 459 -5.83 10.73 -2.00
CA PHE A 459 -6.79 10.52 -0.93
C PHE A 459 -8.21 10.63 -1.47
N ASN A 460 -9.04 9.60 -1.24
CA ASN A 460 -10.42 9.55 -1.71
C ASN A 460 -11.38 9.22 -0.57
N PHE A 461 -12.58 9.81 -0.65
CA PHE A 461 -13.74 9.28 0.05
C PHE A 461 -14.30 8.07 -0.72
N VAL A 462 -14.80 7.08 0.01
CA VAL A 462 -15.53 5.95 -0.58
C VAL A 462 -16.75 6.49 -1.31
N ASP A 463 -16.92 6.14 -2.58
CA ASP A 463 -18.03 6.63 -3.41
C ASP A 463 -19.40 6.10 -2.95
N GLU A 464 -20.46 6.78 -3.38
CA GLU A 464 -21.83 6.42 -3.05
C GLU A 464 -22.19 4.97 -3.36
N LYS A 465 -21.81 4.46 -4.54
CA LYS A 465 -22.11 3.08 -4.98
C LYS A 465 -21.50 2.06 -4.02
N ASN A 466 -20.25 2.27 -3.60
CA ASN A 466 -19.54 1.42 -2.66
C ASN A 466 -20.09 1.54 -1.25
N ARG A 467 -20.55 2.73 -0.83
CA ARG A 467 -21.22 2.90 0.48
C ARG A 467 -22.58 2.23 0.57
N GLN A 468 -23.30 2.13 -0.55
CA GLN A 468 -24.58 1.43 -0.63
C GLN A 468 -24.41 -0.10 -0.68
N LYS A 469 -23.18 -0.63 -0.85
CA LYS A 469 -22.94 -2.07 -0.81
C LYS A 469 -23.24 -2.62 0.59
N HIS A 470 -23.94 -3.75 0.60
CA HIS A 470 -24.32 -4.49 1.81
C HIS A 470 -23.16 -4.71 2.77
N ASN A 471 -22.03 -5.19 2.25
CA ASN A 471 -20.83 -5.47 3.03
C ASN A 471 -20.26 -4.21 3.72
N TYR A 472 -20.38 -3.04 3.09
CA TYR A 472 -19.92 -1.78 3.66
C TYR A 472 -20.85 -1.30 4.78
N ILE A 473 -22.17 -1.38 4.58
CA ILE A 473 -23.13 -0.99 5.63
C ILE A 473 -23.00 -1.92 6.84
N ARG A 474 -22.86 -3.22 6.59
CA ARG A 474 -22.65 -4.24 7.63
C ARG A 474 -21.36 -4.01 8.41
N SER A 475 -20.23 -3.74 7.75
CA SER A 475 -18.96 -3.45 8.42
C SER A 475 -19.03 -2.19 9.29
N MET A 476 -19.78 -1.16 8.87
CA MET A 476 -20.03 0.06 9.64
C MET A 476 -20.93 -0.20 10.86
N LEU A 477 -21.95 -1.05 10.73
CA LEU A 477 -22.85 -1.41 11.83
C LEU A 477 -22.14 -2.25 12.91
N GLU A 478 -21.30 -3.21 12.52
CA GLU A 478 -20.55 -4.03 13.47
C GLU A 478 -19.58 -3.23 14.34
N GLN A 479 -19.11 -2.07 13.89
CA GLN A 479 -18.28 -1.19 14.72
C GLN A 479 -18.99 -0.72 15.98
N HIS A 480 -20.32 -0.84 16.05
CA HIS A 480 -21.10 -0.53 17.24
C HIS A 480 -21.32 -1.73 18.17
N LEU A 481 -20.92 -2.93 17.74
CA LEU A 481 -20.91 -4.13 18.58
C LEU A 481 -19.60 -4.20 19.40
N PRO A 482 -19.61 -4.91 20.54
CA PRO A 482 -18.37 -5.35 21.21
C PRO A 482 -17.43 -6.06 20.25
N LEU A 483 -16.11 -5.91 20.45
CA LEU A 483 -15.07 -6.47 19.58
C LEU A 483 -15.23 -7.97 19.35
N GLU A 484 -15.58 -8.73 20.39
CA GLU A 484 -15.82 -10.18 20.33
C GLU A 484 -16.96 -10.58 19.39
N LEU A 485 -17.86 -9.66 19.04
CA LEU A 485 -19.02 -9.89 18.19
C LEU A 485 -18.85 -9.30 16.77
N ARG A 486 -17.65 -8.81 16.42
CA ARG A 486 -17.36 -8.19 15.11
C ARG A 486 -16.82 -9.20 14.10
N ASP A 487 -17.59 -10.25 13.84
CA ASP A 487 -17.13 -11.37 13.03
C ASP A 487 -16.99 -11.04 11.55
N PHE A 488 -17.85 -10.18 10.97
CA PHE A 488 -17.76 -9.86 9.54
C PHE A 488 -16.53 -9.02 9.20
N ASN A 489 -16.11 -8.09 10.05
CA ASN A 489 -14.86 -7.35 9.81
C ASN A 489 -13.65 -8.29 9.81
N ARG A 490 -13.61 -9.24 10.76
CA ARG A 490 -12.54 -10.24 10.85
C ARG A 490 -12.58 -11.21 9.67
N GLN A 491 -13.75 -11.74 9.33
CA GLN A 491 -13.95 -12.64 8.18
C GLN A 491 -13.72 -11.93 6.85
N SER A 492 -14.15 -10.68 6.69
CA SER A 492 -13.88 -9.89 5.48
C SER A 492 -12.39 -9.58 5.34
N MET A 493 -11.67 -9.37 6.45
CA MET A 493 -10.22 -9.23 6.41
C MET A 493 -9.57 -10.55 5.96
N LEU A 494 -9.98 -11.69 6.52
CA LEU A 494 -9.50 -13.01 6.13
C LEU A 494 -9.79 -13.32 4.66
N LEU A 495 -11.01 -13.05 4.19
CA LEU A 495 -11.42 -13.24 2.80
C LEU A 495 -10.66 -12.32 1.83
N ASN A 496 -10.44 -11.05 2.20
CA ASN A 496 -9.60 -10.16 1.40
C ASN A 496 -8.16 -10.67 1.33
N THR A 497 -7.63 -11.22 2.43
CA THR A 497 -6.32 -11.90 2.43
C THR A 497 -6.31 -13.09 1.49
N GLU A 498 -7.35 -13.92 1.54
CA GLU A 498 -7.46 -15.09 0.69
C GLU A 498 -7.51 -14.70 -0.80
N ASN A 499 -8.27 -13.66 -1.13
CA ASN A 499 -8.35 -13.15 -2.50
C ASN A 499 -7.02 -12.52 -2.96
N GLU A 500 -6.36 -11.73 -2.12
CA GLU A 500 -5.01 -11.19 -2.38
C GLU A 500 -4.00 -12.33 -2.62
N LEU A 501 -4.05 -13.39 -1.79
CA LEU A 501 -3.21 -14.57 -1.96
C LEU A 501 -3.51 -15.31 -3.25
N LYS A 502 -4.79 -15.46 -3.63
CA LYS A 502 -5.19 -16.08 -4.91
C LYS A 502 -4.69 -15.27 -6.10
N GLU A 503 -4.79 -13.94 -6.07
CA GLU A 503 -4.26 -13.08 -7.13
C GLU A 503 -2.73 -13.19 -7.22
N ASN A 504 -2.03 -13.21 -6.09
CA ASN A 504 -0.58 -13.40 -6.05
C ASN A 504 -0.16 -14.78 -6.57
N ILE A 505 -0.89 -15.85 -6.21
CA ILE A 505 -0.67 -17.20 -6.72
C ILE A 505 -0.87 -17.23 -8.23
N ASN A 506 -1.95 -16.65 -8.75
CA ASN A 506 -2.21 -16.59 -10.19
C ASN A 506 -1.09 -15.84 -10.93
N THR A 507 -0.58 -14.75 -10.35
CA THR A 507 0.54 -13.98 -10.92
C THR A 507 1.82 -14.81 -10.94
N LEU A 508 2.13 -15.52 -9.84
CA LEU A 508 3.27 -16.43 -9.74
C LEU A 508 3.16 -17.61 -10.70
N ASP A 509 1.97 -18.19 -10.84
CA ASP A 509 1.72 -19.28 -11.80
C ASP A 509 1.94 -18.81 -13.23
N HIS A 510 1.53 -17.58 -13.56
CA HIS A 510 1.81 -16.98 -14.87
C HIS A 510 3.30 -16.78 -15.10
N ASP A 511 4.05 -16.27 -14.11
CA ASP A 511 5.50 -16.13 -14.18
C ASP A 511 6.22 -17.48 -14.31
N ILE A 512 5.76 -18.50 -13.59
CA ILE A 512 6.27 -19.87 -13.70
C ILE A 512 6.03 -20.42 -15.10
N GLN A 513 4.84 -20.18 -15.67
CA GLN A 513 4.53 -20.62 -17.03
C GLN A 513 5.41 -19.92 -18.06
N ASN A 514 5.57 -18.60 -17.98
CA ASN A 514 6.48 -17.84 -18.86
C ASN A 514 7.93 -18.37 -18.77
N ARG A 515 8.39 -18.74 -17.56
CA ARG A 515 9.72 -19.34 -17.38
C ARG A 515 9.81 -20.74 -17.98
N LYS A 516 8.77 -21.58 -17.86
CA LYS A 516 8.72 -22.91 -18.49
C LYS A 516 8.76 -22.81 -20.01
N ASP A 517 8.04 -21.86 -20.59
CA ASP A 517 8.02 -21.64 -22.04
C ASP A 517 9.41 -21.20 -22.52
N ASN A 518 10.08 -20.30 -21.79
CA ASN A 518 11.48 -19.92 -22.07
C ASN A 518 12.46 -21.09 -21.94
N ILE A 519 12.31 -21.96 -20.94
CA ILE A 519 13.14 -23.18 -20.79
C ILE A 519 12.92 -24.11 -21.99
N THR A 520 11.67 -24.31 -22.42
CA THR A 520 11.34 -25.17 -23.56
C THR A 520 11.95 -24.65 -24.87
N GLN A 521 11.95 -23.33 -25.07
CA GLN A 521 12.63 -22.70 -26.21
C GLN A 521 14.16 -22.89 -26.14
N LEU A 522 14.74 -22.74 -24.96
CA LEU A 522 16.17 -22.99 -24.74
C LEU A 522 16.55 -24.45 -25.02
N ASP A 523 15.77 -25.41 -24.52
CA ASP A 523 16.00 -26.84 -24.76
C ASP A 523 15.94 -27.16 -26.26
N SER A 524 14.96 -26.59 -26.98
CA SER A 524 14.87 -26.75 -28.44
C SER A 524 16.11 -26.18 -29.16
N SER A 525 16.61 -25.02 -28.73
CA SER A 525 17.84 -24.43 -29.28
C SER A 525 19.08 -25.26 -28.96
N VAL A 526 19.14 -25.89 -27.77
CA VAL A 526 20.23 -26.81 -27.41
C VAL A 526 20.19 -28.08 -28.26
N GLU A 527 19.01 -28.65 -28.51
CA GLU A 527 18.87 -29.81 -29.40
C GLU A 527 19.29 -29.50 -30.84
N GLU A 528 18.97 -28.31 -31.36
CA GLU A 528 19.42 -27.86 -32.67
C GLU A 528 20.95 -27.76 -32.73
N LYS A 529 21.58 -27.13 -31.74
CA LYS A 529 23.04 -27.06 -31.64
C LYS A 529 23.70 -28.43 -31.54
N GLN A 530 23.12 -29.36 -30.77
CA GLN A 530 23.63 -30.73 -30.69
C GLN A 530 23.52 -31.47 -32.03
N LYS A 531 22.50 -31.19 -32.85
CA LYS A 531 22.39 -31.73 -34.21
C LYS A 531 23.44 -31.12 -35.13
N GLU A 532 23.74 -29.83 -34.99
CA GLU A 532 24.81 -29.16 -35.73
C GLU A 532 26.19 -29.69 -35.34
N ASP A 533 26.47 -29.87 -34.05
CA ASP A 533 27.72 -30.45 -33.56
C ASP A 533 27.92 -31.87 -34.11
N LYS A 534 26.88 -32.72 -34.11
CA LYS A 534 26.95 -34.06 -34.72
C LYS A 534 27.21 -34.02 -36.23
N LYS A 535 26.72 -33.00 -36.94
CA LYS A 535 27.03 -32.83 -38.38
C LYS A 535 28.48 -32.37 -38.56
N LEU A 536 28.97 -31.49 -37.69
CA LEU A 536 30.34 -31.02 -37.71
C LEU A 536 31.32 -32.15 -37.40
N ASP A 537 31.04 -32.97 -36.38
CA ASP A 537 31.84 -34.14 -36.02
C ASP A 537 31.97 -35.13 -37.19
N LYS A 538 30.86 -35.43 -37.87
CA LYS A 538 30.88 -36.26 -39.09
C LYS A 538 31.74 -35.64 -40.21
N SER A 539 31.70 -34.31 -40.36
CA SER A 539 32.55 -33.62 -41.33
C SER A 539 34.03 -33.67 -40.94
N ILE A 540 34.35 -33.58 -39.66
CA ILE A 540 35.71 -33.71 -39.12
C ILE A 540 36.23 -35.14 -39.34
N GLU A 541 35.42 -36.17 -39.06
CA GLU A 541 35.78 -37.56 -39.33
C GLU A 541 36.08 -37.80 -40.82
N SER A 542 35.20 -37.34 -41.71
CA SER A 542 35.39 -37.44 -43.16
C SER A 542 36.67 -36.73 -43.63
N LYS A 543 36.97 -35.53 -43.11
CA LYS A 543 38.24 -34.84 -43.40
C LYS A 543 39.45 -35.56 -42.80
N GLY A 544 39.28 -36.21 -41.65
CA GLY A 544 40.30 -37.06 -41.02
C GLY A 544 40.63 -38.29 -41.88
N GLU A 545 39.63 -38.92 -42.47
CA GLU A 545 39.79 -40.01 -43.44
C GLU A 545 40.51 -39.53 -44.71
N GLN A 546 40.06 -38.41 -45.31
CA GLN A 546 40.74 -37.81 -46.46
C GLN A 546 42.20 -37.48 -46.15
N LYS A 547 42.48 -36.96 -44.95
CA LYS A 547 43.87 -36.70 -44.51
C LYS A 547 44.69 -37.98 -44.43
N LYS A 548 44.14 -39.08 -43.89
CA LYS A 548 44.83 -40.37 -43.83
C LYS A 548 45.09 -40.95 -45.21
N GLU A 549 44.14 -40.79 -46.13
CA GLU A 549 44.24 -41.25 -47.51
C GLU A 549 45.33 -40.47 -48.25
N LEU A 550 45.29 -39.13 -48.19
CA LEU A 550 46.34 -38.26 -48.71
C LEU A 550 47.71 -38.51 -48.07
N SER A 551 47.75 -38.75 -46.75
CA SER A 551 49.01 -39.09 -46.07
C SER A 551 49.58 -40.41 -46.57
N SER A 552 48.73 -41.43 -46.74
CA SER A 552 49.12 -42.72 -47.32
C SER A 552 49.60 -42.58 -48.76
N GLU A 553 48.95 -41.72 -49.54
CA GLU A 553 49.35 -41.42 -50.92
C GLU A 553 50.71 -40.73 -50.97
N ILE A 554 50.94 -39.71 -50.12
CA ILE A 554 52.24 -39.03 -49.97
C ILE A 554 53.33 -40.00 -49.49
N PHE A 555 53.05 -40.87 -48.52
CA PHE A 555 54.00 -41.89 -48.08
C PHE A 555 54.31 -42.91 -49.20
N GLY A 556 53.32 -43.28 -50.01
CA GLY A 556 53.52 -44.09 -51.20
C GLY A 556 54.38 -43.41 -52.27
N MET A 557 54.24 -42.09 -52.44
CA MET A 557 55.11 -41.30 -53.32
C MET A 557 56.53 -41.14 -52.76
N LEU A 558 56.70 -41.03 -51.44
CA LEU A 558 58.01 -41.00 -50.80
C LEU A 558 58.74 -42.34 -50.89
N GLY A 559 58.04 -43.48 -50.79
CA GLY A 559 58.63 -44.80 -51.04
C GLY A 559 59.14 -44.97 -52.48
N LYS A 560 58.53 -44.29 -53.46
CA LYS A 560 59.05 -44.23 -54.83
C LYS A 560 60.30 -43.36 -54.97
N LYS A 561 60.57 -42.43 -54.04
CA LYS A 561 61.77 -41.58 -54.06
C LYS A 561 63.04 -42.37 -53.73
N ASP A 562 62.96 -43.35 -52.84
CA ASP A 562 64.09 -44.23 -52.51
C ASP A 562 64.37 -45.21 -53.66
N GLN A 563 63.32 -45.71 -54.32
CA GLN A 563 63.44 -46.49 -55.55
C GLN A 563 64.02 -45.65 -56.70
N LEU A 564 63.59 -44.39 -56.87
CA LEU A 564 64.16 -43.45 -57.83
C LEU A 564 65.62 -43.09 -57.52
N SER A 565 66.01 -42.96 -56.25
CA SER A 565 67.41 -42.71 -55.87
C SER A 565 68.29 -43.92 -56.16
N THR A 566 67.76 -45.13 -55.93
CA THR A 566 68.44 -46.40 -56.26
C THR A 566 68.53 -46.64 -57.78
N ASP A 567 67.51 -46.23 -58.55
CA ASP A 567 67.50 -46.31 -60.01
C ASP A 567 68.44 -45.25 -60.64
N ILE A 568 68.59 -44.07 -60.02
CA ILE A 568 69.56 -43.04 -60.40
C ILE A 568 71.01 -43.51 -60.13
N GLU A 569 71.31 -44.10 -58.96
CA GLU A 569 72.63 -44.70 -58.66
C GLU A 569 72.99 -45.88 -59.59
N ASN A 570 71.99 -46.65 -60.04
CA ASN A 570 72.18 -47.76 -60.98
C ASN A 570 72.28 -47.31 -62.46
N LEU A 571 71.75 -46.13 -62.80
CA LEU A 571 71.89 -45.52 -64.14
C LEU A 571 73.24 -44.80 -64.32
N GLU A 572 73.78 -44.18 -63.26
CA GLU A 572 75.09 -43.52 -63.31
C GLU A 572 76.26 -44.50 -63.51
N ASN A 573 76.17 -45.74 -63.00
CA ASN A 573 77.26 -46.72 -63.14
C ASN A 573 77.29 -47.45 -64.50
N LYS A 574 76.15 -47.71 -65.17
CA LYS A 574 76.12 -48.35 -66.50
C LYS A 574 76.38 -47.40 -67.67
N ALA A 575 76.02 -46.11 -67.53
CA ALA A 575 76.28 -45.11 -68.55
C ALA A 575 77.75 -44.65 -68.56
N LEU A 576 78.40 -44.61 -67.39
CA LEU A 576 79.82 -44.25 -67.25
C LEU A 576 80.76 -45.34 -67.81
N GLU A 577 80.45 -46.63 -67.59
CA GLU A 577 81.20 -47.76 -68.16
C GLU A 577 81.10 -47.84 -69.70
N GLN A 578 79.92 -47.57 -70.26
CA GLN A 578 79.73 -47.52 -71.72
C GLN A 578 80.33 -46.26 -72.37
N ALA A 579 80.40 -45.14 -71.64
CA ALA A 579 81.07 -43.92 -72.08
C ALA A 579 82.61 -44.08 -72.07
N LEU A 580 83.19 -44.68 -71.02
CA LEU A 580 84.62 -44.98 -70.94
C LEU A 580 85.06 -45.97 -72.03
N THR A 581 84.25 -47.01 -72.30
CA THR A 581 84.53 -47.98 -73.38
C THR A 581 84.46 -47.35 -74.79
N LYS A 582 83.54 -46.39 -75.00
CA LYS A 582 83.43 -45.64 -76.27
C LYS A 582 84.51 -44.57 -76.43
N VAL A 583 84.94 -43.93 -75.34
CA VAL A 583 86.07 -42.98 -75.32
C VAL A 583 87.40 -43.70 -75.57
N ASP A 584 87.61 -44.90 -75.00
CA ASP A 584 88.79 -45.73 -75.29
C ASP A 584 88.80 -46.25 -76.73
N ALA A 585 87.64 -46.62 -77.27
CA ALA A 585 87.50 -47.00 -78.68
C ALA A 585 87.71 -45.81 -79.64
N TRP A 586 87.34 -44.59 -79.23
CA TRP A 586 87.56 -43.35 -79.98
C TRP A 586 89.04 -42.91 -79.91
N MET A 587 89.68 -42.97 -78.74
CA MET A 587 91.11 -42.71 -78.56
C MET A 587 91.99 -43.71 -79.35
N LYS A 588 91.58 -44.99 -79.44
CA LYS A 588 92.24 -45.99 -80.32
C LYS A 588 92.10 -45.68 -81.81
N LYS A 589 90.99 -45.06 -82.24
CA LYS A 589 90.77 -44.65 -83.63
C LYS A 589 91.50 -43.35 -84.00
N ILE A 590 91.70 -42.44 -83.04
CA ILE A 590 92.51 -41.22 -83.19
C ILE A 590 94.01 -41.55 -83.26
N LYS A 591 94.50 -42.54 -82.50
CA LYS A 591 95.92 -42.97 -82.54
C LYS A 591 96.37 -43.68 -83.83
N ASN A 592 95.43 -44.08 -84.71
CA ASN A 592 95.72 -44.81 -85.96
C ASN A 592 95.47 -43.99 -87.25
N GLY A 593 95.50 -42.66 -87.17
CA GLY A 593 95.81 -41.82 -88.33
C GLY A 593 94.84 -41.86 -89.52
N LYS A 594 93.52 -41.87 -89.29
CA LYS A 594 92.53 -41.53 -90.32
C LYS A 594 91.62 -40.41 -89.81
N ASN A 595 91.83 -39.21 -90.34
CA ASN A 595 91.12 -37.98 -90.00
C ASN A 595 90.25 -37.55 -91.20
N SER A 596 89.00 -37.13 -90.91
CA SER A 596 88.07 -36.26 -91.69
C SER A 596 86.64 -36.66 -91.29
N ASP A 597 85.73 -35.93 -90.66
CA ASP A 597 85.53 -34.49 -90.37
C ASP A 597 84.63 -34.45 -89.10
N GLY A 598 84.70 -33.45 -88.22
CA GLY A 598 84.07 -32.15 -88.44
C GLY A 598 82.91 -31.94 -87.45
N PHE A 599 83.23 -31.32 -86.32
CA PHE A 599 82.31 -30.93 -85.25
C PHE A 599 81.55 -29.65 -85.67
N THR A 600 80.21 -29.59 -85.59
CA THR A 600 79.36 -28.44 -85.17
C THR A 600 77.88 -28.55 -85.62
N ALA A 601 76.96 -27.96 -84.82
CA ALA A 601 75.64 -27.41 -85.21
C ALA A 601 74.48 -28.33 -85.71
N LEU A 602 74.27 -29.53 -85.12
CA LEU A 602 73.23 -30.49 -85.59
C LEU A 602 72.16 -30.91 -84.55
N SER A 603 71.88 -30.11 -83.52
CA SER A 603 70.85 -30.45 -82.51
C SER A 603 69.55 -29.66 -82.61
N ALA A 604 69.53 -28.51 -83.29
CA ALA A 604 68.33 -27.66 -83.41
C ALA A 604 67.53 -27.91 -84.71
N SER A 605 68.19 -28.31 -85.80
CA SER A 605 67.51 -28.58 -87.09
C SER A 605 66.81 -29.95 -87.16
N ALA A 606 67.12 -30.87 -86.24
CA ALA A 606 66.49 -32.20 -86.18
C ALA A 606 65.09 -32.16 -85.51
N ALA A 607 64.84 -31.21 -84.61
CA ALA A 607 63.55 -31.05 -83.93
C ALA A 607 62.48 -30.44 -84.84
N VAL A 608 62.84 -29.45 -85.66
CA VAL A 608 61.91 -28.82 -86.62
C VAL A 608 61.47 -29.81 -87.71
N LYS A 609 62.41 -30.60 -88.25
CA LYS A 609 62.12 -31.62 -89.27
C LYS A 609 61.30 -32.81 -88.74
N ALA A 610 61.28 -33.04 -87.42
CA ALA A 610 60.45 -34.07 -86.81
C ALA A 610 58.97 -33.64 -86.68
N ILE A 611 58.73 -32.34 -86.47
CA ILE A 611 57.37 -31.75 -86.39
C ILE A 611 56.72 -31.71 -87.78
N ASP A 612 57.47 -31.33 -88.82
CA ASP A 612 56.97 -31.33 -90.21
C ASP A 612 56.61 -32.75 -90.70
N LYS A 613 57.39 -33.76 -90.29
CA LYS A 613 57.14 -35.17 -90.65
C LYS A 613 55.96 -35.79 -89.88
N LEU A 614 55.63 -35.26 -88.70
CA LEU A 614 54.43 -35.63 -87.94
C LEU A 614 53.16 -35.05 -88.59
N ALA A 615 53.23 -33.85 -89.15
CA ALA A 615 52.11 -33.21 -89.87
C ALA A 615 51.71 -33.96 -91.15
N GLU A 616 52.66 -34.62 -91.83
CA GLU A 616 52.39 -35.41 -93.04
C GLU A 616 51.78 -36.79 -92.77
N THR A 617 51.94 -37.35 -91.57
CA THR A 617 51.53 -38.74 -91.26
C THR A 617 50.40 -38.85 -90.25
N GLN A 618 50.24 -37.88 -89.34
CA GLN A 618 49.18 -37.83 -88.33
C GLN A 618 48.75 -36.37 -88.03
N PRO A 619 47.98 -35.73 -88.94
CA PRO A 619 47.69 -34.29 -88.88
C PRO A 619 46.92 -33.84 -87.62
N GLU A 620 46.03 -34.66 -87.06
CA GLU A 620 45.27 -34.29 -85.84
C GLU A 620 46.14 -34.23 -84.57
N ILE A 621 47.21 -35.03 -84.50
CA ILE A 621 48.15 -35.03 -83.35
C ILE A 621 49.14 -33.86 -83.47
N ALA A 622 49.56 -33.51 -84.69
CA ALA A 622 50.36 -32.30 -84.93
C ALA A 622 49.60 -31.00 -84.61
N GLU A 623 48.29 -30.94 -84.89
CA GLU A 623 47.44 -29.80 -84.52
C GLU A 623 47.21 -29.72 -83.01
N GLN A 624 47.05 -30.85 -82.31
CA GLN A 624 46.95 -30.87 -80.84
C GLN A 624 48.25 -30.42 -80.16
N VAL A 625 49.43 -30.88 -80.61
CA VAL A 625 50.73 -30.46 -80.04
C VAL A 625 50.99 -28.97 -80.26
N THR A 626 50.62 -28.44 -81.43
CA THR A 626 50.74 -27.00 -81.75
C THR A 626 49.74 -26.15 -80.95
N LYS A 627 48.49 -26.61 -80.77
CA LYS A 627 47.50 -25.95 -79.91
C LYS A 627 47.89 -25.99 -78.42
N THR A 628 48.43 -27.10 -77.91
CA THR A 628 48.83 -27.21 -76.50
C THR A 628 50.02 -26.31 -76.16
N ALA A 629 50.95 -26.07 -77.09
CA ALA A 629 52.04 -25.11 -76.90
C ALA A 629 51.55 -23.65 -76.87
N VAL A 630 50.56 -23.27 -77.69
CA VAL A 630 49.99 -21.90 -77.75
C VAL A 630 48.98 -21.64 -76.62
N THR A 631 48.24 -22.65 -76.16
CA THR A 631 47.22 -22.50 -75.10
C THR A 631 47.83 -22.41 -73.67
N PHE A 632 49.12 -22.75 -73.51
CA PHE A 632 49.82 -22.67 -72.22
C PHE A 632 50.33 -21.25 -71.93
N GLU A 633 50.69 -20.46 -72.95
CA GLU A 633 51.12 -19.06 -72.77
C GLU A 633 49.92 -18.09 -72.60
N GLU A 634 48.80 -18.29 -73.31
CA GLU A 634 47.65 -17.35 -73.24
C GLU A 634 46.75 -17.51 -71.99
N LYS A 635 46.86 -18.62 -71.23
CA LYS A 635 46.03 -18.88 -70.03
C LYS A 635 46.64 -18.39 -68.70
N GLN A 636 47.91 -17.98 -68.67
CA GLN A 636 48.49 -17.33 -67.48
C GLN A 636 48.19 -15.82 -67.40
N GLU A 637 47.91 -15.16 -68.53
CA GLU A 637 47.72 -13.69 -68.56
C GLU A 637 46.28 -13.26 -68.21
N LYS A 638 45.25 -14.07 -68.52
CA LYS A 638 43.83 -13.71 -68.29
C LYS A 638 43.29 -13.99 -66.88
N ALA A 639 43.91 -14.88 -66.09
CA ALA A 639 43.44 -15.17 -64.73
C ALA A 639 43.84 -14.09 -63.69
N ILE A 640 44.82 -13.24 -64.02
CA ILE A 640 45.31 -12.16 -63.15
C ILE A 640 44.50 -10.85 -63.34
N GLU A 641 43.89 -10.63 -64.51
CA GLU A 641 43.05 -9.44 -64.78
C GLU A 641 41.59 -9.55 -64.28
N GLU A 642 41.02 -10.75 -64.20
CA GLU A 642 39.61 -10.93 -63.78
C GLU A 642 39.40 -10.83 -62.26
N HIS A 643 40.41 -11.17 -61.45
CA HIS A 643 40.35 -11.05 -59.99
C HIS A 643 40.43 -9.60 -59.47
N LEU A 644 40.87 -8.63 -60.28
CA LEU A 644 40.97 -7.22 -59.91
C LEU A 644 39.68 -6.40 -60.22
N LYS A 645 38.74 -6.92 -61.01
CA LYS A 645 37.49 -6.20 -61.38
C LYS A 645 36.27 -6.52 -60.50
N ILE A 646 36.28 -7.62 -59.73
CA ILE A 646 35.14 -8.02 -58.88
C ILE A 646 35.16 -7.35 -57.49
N SER A 647 36.30 -6.77 -57.08
CA SER A 647 36.44 -6.08 -55.78
C SER A 647 35.81 -4.67 -55.69
N ASN A 648 35.25 -4.12 -56.78
CA ASN A 648 34.74 -2.73 -56.80
C ASN A 648 33.24 -2.59 -57.16
N LYS A 649 32.45 -3.67 -57.11
CA LYS A 649 31.00 -3.62 -57.43
C LYS A 649 30.04 -4.24 -56.39
N VAL A 650 30.51 -4.50 -55.17
CA VAL A 650 29.65 -4.91 -54.02
C VAL A 650 29.79 -3.91 -52.87
N LYS A 651 29.57 -2.62 -53.17
CA LYS A 651 29.50 -1.52 -52.19
C LYS A 651 28.17 -0.76 -52.19
N SER A 652 27.15 -1.27 -52.89
CA SER A 652 25.81 -0.67 -52.93
C SER A 652 24.75 -1.76 -52.97
N ASN A 653 24.28 -2.17 -51.79
CA ASN A 653 22.95 -2.70 -51.46
C ASN A 653 23.04 -3.57 -50.20
N ILE A 654 23.10 -2.92 -49.04
CA ILE A 654 22.65 -3.49 -47.78
C ILE A 654 21.74 -2.42 -47.17
N ASP A 655 20.43 -2.57 -47.38
CA ASP A 655 19.44 -1.88 -46.55
C ASP A 655 19.49 -2.52 -45.17
N TYR A 656 19.80 -1.73 -44.15
CA TYR A 656 19.67 -2.14 -42.77
C TYR A 656 18.20 -2.04 -42.36
N ASN A 657 17.63 -3.16 -41.93
CA ASN A 657 16.32 -3.17 -41.28
C ASN A 657 16.41 -2.34 -39.98
N SER A 658 15.77 -1.18 -39.96
CA SER A 658 15.82 -0.22 -38.84
C SER A 658 15.25 -0.79 -37.54
N ASP A 659 14.44 -1.84 -37.63
CA ASP A 659 13.76 -2.46 -36.51
C ASP A 659 14.70 -3.41 -35.74
N ASP A 660 15.62 -4.09 -36.42
CA ASP A 660 16.61 -4.97 -35.78
C ASP A 660 17.67 -4.16 -35.00
N LEU A 661 18.04 -2.98 -35.49
CA LEU A 661 18.94 -2.05 -34.79
C LEU A 661 18.29 -1.44 -33.54
N LYS A 662 16.98 -1.12 -33.59
CA LYS A 662 16.23 -0.65 -32.41
C LYS A 662 16.07 -1.76 -31.37
N GLN A 663 15.85 -3.00 -31.79
CA GLN A 663 15.72 -4.13 -30.87
C GLN A 663 17.05 -4.47 -30.17
N ILE A 664 18.19 -4.28 -30.84
CA ILE A 664 19.52 -4.41 -30.25
C ILE A 664 19.79 -3.28 -29.23
N GLU A 665 19.41 -2.03 -29.52
CA GLU A 665 19.53 -0.92 -28.58
C GLU A 665 18.60 -1.06 -27.35
N GLU A 666 17.38 -1.58 -27.53
CA GLU A 666 16.45 -1.86 -26.42
C GLU A 666 16.96 -3.00 -25.53
N ASN A 667 17.52 -4.06 -26.12
CA ASN A 667 18.11 -5.18 -25.38
C ASN A 667 19.39 -4.79 -24.62
N GLN A 668 20.17 -3.82 -25.13
CA GLN A 668 21.33 -3.27 -24.42
C GLN A 668 20.92 -2.38 -23.22
N LYS A 669 19.79 -1.68 -23.29
CA LYS A 669 19.27 -0.87 -22.16
C LYS A 669 18.66 -1.71 -21.03
N LEU A 670 18.23 -2.94 -21.32
CA LEU A 670 17.63 -3.87 -20.35
C LEU A 670 18.66 -4.78 -19.64
N CYS A 671 19.96 -4.66 -19.94
CA CYS A 671 21.00 -5.44 -19.27
C CYS A 671 21.26 -4.95 -17.83
N ILE A 672 21.05 -5.85 -16.85
CA ILE A 672 21.05 -5.59 -15.40
C ILE A 672 22.47 -5.32 -14.83
N HIS A 673 23.52 -5.39 -15.65
CA HIS A 673 24.92 -5.28 -15.21
C HIS A 673 25.66 -4.03 -15.71
N ASN A 674 24.97 -2.90 -15.81
CA ASN A 674 25.54 -1.63 -16.28
C ASN A 674 26.43 -0.90 -15.24
N LYS A 675 27.12 -1.63 -14.34
CA LYS A 675 28.01 -1.03 -13.33
C LYS A 675 29.35 -1.73 -13.12
N ASP A 676 29.68 -2.83 -13.80
CA ASP A 676 31.03 -3.40 -13.72
C ASP A 676 31.37 -4.28 -14.93
N PRO A 677 32.13 -3.77 -15.93
CA PRO A 677 32.46 -4.51 -17.15
C PRO A 677 33.36 -5.75 -16.92
N GLN A 678 33.92 -5.94 -15.72
CA GLN A 678 34.90 -7.01 -15.47
C GLN A 678 34.29 -8.35 -15.04
N LYS A 679 32.96 -8.49 -14.91
CA LYS A 679 32.32 -9.73 -14.43
C LYS A 679 31.44 -10.49 -15.44
N CYS A 680 31.48 -10.16 -16.74
CA CYS A 680 30.80 -10.97 -17.75
C CYS A 680 31.72 -12.10 -18.29
N ARG A 681 31.50 -13.33 -17.84
CA ARG A 681 32.27 -14.53 -18.26
C ARG A 681 31.70 -15.23 -19.50
N THR A 682 30.70 -14.65 -20.17
CA THR A 682 30.09 -15.22 -21.40
C THR A 682 30.38 -14.43 -22.67
N CYS A 683 31.23 -13.38 -22.61
CA CYS A 683 31.62 -12.60 -23.79
C CYS A 683 33.10 -12.70 -24.18
N SER A 684 33.87 -13.64 -23.63
CA SER A 684 35.28 -13.82 -23.99
C SER A 684 35.50 -15.01 -24.92
N ALA A 685 35.45 -14.79 -26.23
CA ALA A 685 36.17 -15.61 -27.20
C ALA A 685 37.47 -14.89 -27.59
N LYS A 686 38.58 -15.56 -27.28
CA LYS A 686 39.98 -15.10 -27.36
C LYS A 686 40.53 -15.12 -28.78
N GLY A 687 41.47 -14.21 -29.05
CA GLY A 687 42.50 -14.31 -30.10
C GLY A 687 42.79 -12.93 -30.71
N GLY A 688 43.99 -12.37 -30.71
CA GLY A 688 45.29 -12.88 -30.33
C GLY A 688 46.30 -11.73 -30.16
N THR A 689 47.36 -12.07 -29.43
CA THR A 689 48.74 -11.56 -29.49
C THR A 689 49.06 -10.30 -30.30
N GLY A 690 49.51 -9.27 -29.59
CA GLY A 690 50.75 -8.54 -29.90
C GLY A 690 50.66 -7.37 -30.87
N SER A 691 50.64 -6.14 -30.35
CA SER A 691 51.58 -5.06 -30.73
C SER A 691 51.32 -3.80 -29.90
N LYS A 692 52.42 -3.12 -29.58
CA LYS A 692 52.54 -1.87 -28.82
C LYS A 692 51.78 -0.73 -29.51
N PHE A 693 51.22 0.23 -28.76
CA PHE A 693 51.68 1.63 -28.75
C PHE A 693 50.90 2.46 -27.71
N LYS A 694 51.63 3.28 -26.96
CA LYS A 694 51.17 4.46 -26.20
C LYS A 694 50.55 5.49 -27.16
N ILE A 695 49.44 6.13 -26.79
CA ILE A 695 49.35 7.42 -26.07
C ILE A 695 48.13 7.35 -25.17
#